data_AF-A0A1Y2IEH7-F1
#
_entry.id   AF-A0A1Y2IEH7-F1
#
_cell.length_a   1.000
_cell.length_b   1.000
_cell.length_c   1.000
_cell.angle_alpha   90.00
_cell.angle_beta   90.00
_cell.angle_gamma   90.00
#
_symmetry.space_group_name_H-M   'P 1'
#
loop_
_entity.id
_entity.type
_entity.pdbx_description
1 polymer ?
#
loop_
_entity_poly.entity_id
_entity_poly.type
_entity_poly.pdbx_seq_one_letter_code
_entity_poly.pdbx_strand_id
1 'polypeptide(L)'
;MSTPSFSSFPAFSTFPDLDPGPSTRSAATFADKDEDKEKEKKHHKKSRRDQDRDSDTDRKKRKHKHRHDKHRRDDARSDSDDDDGARREPKRDRHRHRRRSRSPSSRQRSYGGSDDERRKAEEDRRRHAHADSEISLASIKEGLLYITDRRGDPLNVRYGGLHAGDVPKYRLVDGGRRVLGLPHGLSVVYRGRGGVEIALSGRRKMPELTDPSVRRMLAAGPTRRLLASAEDRFKYQEQDGFLRITTHRRHHLDEQSYREIEPSKPLDPDIDSSASSASDASSSDTDTDTDAPALTSLQLTLKSLEERLAAHPDSIPTWLALLSHTLTTVPAHSKNAARARAEIALSVLARALAAHPANARSTTLWLRYMRAGEEVWPEGKVREEWEDAVRVDDVEIWMAWLDWRVRTSRAILTDLVEDVGRVVYALGKKEDEVGQLRVLWRAAVALRDAGYVERANALFQAQAELLYRLPTTLSTKPFEDQLNGLEEFWDSEVPRLGEPGALGWSTWEASNRPSHPSPPSPPHAPSPDPRIADPYARWAASESLADRIRALPLRSTDEDPSDADADPYAVVLFSDIRPLLLPLRTPRAKDVFRLVWLAFLGLHVPGFLRALSPRPEESTDDRWAYTHLAAPSYLGAIFPAPDAGARRVTADAHAGVLVGREREFGSGFGPVRCWGYGVVEPLESFGQGRWTMWGSEDVQGVDAALAREVFRQCRLPGQDAEWDVLYLAFEAAVSLKGALKASKALLAGARDSLPHWAAHARLETLRGRPSDARKVYQTILAAPPASPRPGEAAMWWDWAQTEWLARADDAALQVIVRASGGTGSGGIAVLRAKRHFENLLATELLGAHWRERAPWIKLAALLELLTASPQSAMGVFDHYLNLVELGSPAHESLAVASLALLYNHSVVLKNPTPPALLRERAERAIEEYPANTVILGVFLEAEKGQGIWGRVRAMLGETKADGTGKEKGVARRVAEVWAAGWEKGRWEAEVERTRSGLAAAAEDERTRGSAVLWKVFVAFEARAGQTERAKKVLFRAVGECPLVKELYLLAFGPLRGAFSARELNQWADTMAERGVRMRVGLDEVVGEWREGEGAQGSRRGVGGNGEAGDEEGVDEIEYNARELRRLMPY
;
A
#
# COMPACT_ATOMS: atom_id res chain seq x y z
N MET A 1 -61.97 26.04 -17.42
CA MET A 1 -61.88 25.34 -18.72
C MET A 1 -60.82 24.26 -18.55
N SER A 2 -61.09 22.95 -18.54
CA SER A 2 -61.82 22.09 -19.50
C SER A 2 -60.97 21.66 -20.71
N THR A 3 -60.22 20.56 -20.55
CA THR A 3 -60.26 19.31 -21.36
C THR A 3 -60.34 19.40 -22.89
N PRO A 4 -59.61 18.54 -23.65
CA PRO A 4 -59.65 17.08 -23.42
C PRO A 4 -58.36 16.27 -23.63
N SER A 5 -58.47 14.99 -23.25
CA SER A 5 -57.52 13.87 -23.43
C SER A 5 -58.14 12.78 -24.30
N PHE A 6 -57.34 11.95 -24.98
CA PHE A 6 -57.61 10.54 -25.36
C PHE A 6 -56.34 9.97 -26.07
N SER A 7 -56.12 8.66 -26.22
CA SER A 7 -55.83 7.58 -25.24
C SER A 7 -55.18 6.39 -26.00
N SER A 8 -54.86 5.27 -25.33
CA SER A 8 -54.44 3.96 -25.90
C SER A 8 -53.04 3.93 -26.58
N PHE A 9 -52.27 2.84 -26.68
CA PHE A 9 -52.36 1.42 -26.27
C PHE A 9 -50.94 0.96 -25.76
N PRO A 10 -50.69 -0.32 -25.39
CA PRO A 10 -51.13 -1.01 -24.17
C PRO A 10 -49.94 -1.44 -23.27
N ALA A 11 -50.23 -1.96 -22.08
CA ALA A 11 -49.22 -2.66 -21.26
C ALA A 11 -49.05 -4.13 -21.70
N PHE A 12 -47.85 -4.69 -21.54
CA PHE A 12 -47.59 -6.13 -21.59
C PHE A 12 -47.09 -6.60 -20.23
N SER A 13 -47.91 -7.38 -19.54
CA SER A 13 -47.68 -7.82 -18.16
C SER A 13 -47.94 -9.33 -18.00
N THR A 14 -47.07 -10.14 -18.60
CA THR A 14 -46.97 -11.58 -18.34
C THR A 14 -45.57 -12.08 -18.74
N PHE A 15 -44.70 -12.26 -17.76
CA PHE A 15 -43.63 -13.26 -17.85
C PHE A 15 -44.15 -14.53 -17.16
N PRO A 16 -44.23 -15.69 -17.83
CA PRO A 16 -44.52 -16.95 -17.18
C PRO A 16 -43.41 -17.33 -16.20
N ASP A 17 -43.78 -18.08 -15.15
CA ASP A 17 -42.86 -18.51 -14.10
C ASP A 17 -41.72 -19.41 -14.62
N LEU A 18 -40.58 -19.33 -13.93
CA LEU A 18 -39.40 -20.16 -14.21
C LEU A 18 -39.27 -21.24 -13.13
N ASP A 19 -39.78 -22.44 -13.42
CA ASP A 19 -39.56 -23.60 -12.56
C ASP A 19 -38.05 -23.92 -12.41
N PRO A 20 -37.54 -24.13 -11.18
CA PRO A 20 -36.13 -24.37 -10.93
C PRO A 20 -35.72 -25.82 -11.25
N GLY A 21 -35.30 -26.06 -12.50
CA GLY A 21 -34.65 -27.32 -12.91
C GLY A 21 -33.23 -27.47 -12.30
N PRO A 22 -32.85 -28.65 -11.77
CA PRO A 22 -31.74 -28.75 -10.80
C PRO A 22 -30.33 -28.91 -11.42
N SER A 23 -29.31 -28.58 -10.62
CA SER A 23 -27.91 -28.86 -10.92
C SER A 23 -27.18 -29.55 -9.75
N THR A 24 -27.21 -30.88 -9.70
CA THR A 24 -26.34 -31.71 -8.87
C THR A 24 -25.72 -32.85 -9.69
N ARG A 25 -24.57 -33.35 -9.26
CA ARG A 25 -23.67 -34.19 -10.09
C ARG A 25 -23.08 -35.37 -9.32
N SER A 26 -23.83 -36.48 -9.27
CA SER A 26 -23.40 -37.83 -8.85
C SER A 26 -24.47 -38.82 -9.34
N ALA A 27 -24.18 -39.81 -10.20
CA ALA A 27 -23.46 -41.05 -9.93
C ALA A 27 -24.22 -41.94 -8.90
N ALA A 28 -24.74 -43.14 -9.22
CA ALA A 28 -24.76 -43.89 -10.50
C ALA A 28 -26.19 -44.46 -10.81
N THR A 29 -26.52 -45.65 -11.33
CA THR A 29 -25.79 -46.91 -11.60
C THR A 29 -26.48 -47.76 -12.69
N PHE A 30 -25.69 -48.30 -13.64
CA PHE A 30 -25.86 -49.48 -14.56
C PHE A 30 -27.22 -50.05 -15.06
N ALA A 31 -27.12 -50.61 -16.28
CA ALA A 31 -27.93 -51.69 -16.90
C ALA A 31 -29.31 -51.30 -17.49
N ASP A 32 -29.88 -51.97 -18.50
CA ASP A 32 -29.43 -53.14 -19.29
C ASP A 32 -30.10 -53.18 -20.70
N LYS A 33 -29.89 -54.28 -21.47
CA LYS A 33 -30.61 -54.75 -22.68
C LYS A 33 -30.29 -54.08 -24.02
N ASP A 34 -30.31 -54.75 -25.18
CA ASP A 34 -30.33 -56.18 -25.61
C ASP A 34 -29.61 -56.18 -27.02
N GLU A 35 -29.25 -57.24 -27.76
CA GLU A 35 -29.52 -58.70 -27.77
C GLU A 35 -28.32 -59.43 -28.46
N ASP A 36 -28.34 -60.77 -28.55
CA ASP A 36 -27.78 -61.66 -29.62
C ASP A 36 -26.32 -61.52 -30.18
N LYS A 37 -25.53 -62.60 -30.42
CA LYS A 37 -25.72 -64.05 -30.19
C LYS A 37 -24.39 -64.86 -30.24
N GLU A 38 -24.36 -65.94 -29.46
CA GLU A 38 -23.59 -67.21 -29.60
C GLU A 38 -22.04 -67.30 -29.62
N LYS A 39 -21.51 -68.08 -28.66
CA LYS A 39 -20.48 -69.17 -28.76
C LYS A 39 -19.09 -68.84 -29.39
N GLU A 40 -17.94 -69.24 -28.84
CA GLU A 40 -17.54 -69.99 -27.62
C GLU A 40 -16.03 -69.66 -27.35
N LYS A 41 -15.18 -70.29 -26.52
CA LYS A 41 -15.15 -71.61 -25.83
C LYS A 41 -14.36 -71.52 -24.49
N LYS A 42 -14.08 -72.68 -23.89
CA LYS A 42 -13.28 -72.92 -22.65
C LYS A 42 -11.76 -72.97 -23.00
N HIS A 43 -10.74 -72.87 -22.11
CA HIS A 43 -10.56 -73.48 -20.78
C HIS A 43 -9.40 -72.88 -19.91
N HIS A 44 -9.63 -72.85 -18.59
CA HIS A 44 -8.74 -73.19 -17.44
C HIS A 44 -7.19 -72.96 -17.35
N LYS A 45 -6.82 -72.40 -16.17
CA LYS A 45 -5.76 -72.82 -15.19
C LYS A 45 -4.27 -72.43 -15.35
N LYS A 46 -3.88 -71.40 -14.57
CA LYS A 46 -3.12 -71.44 -13.29
C LYS A 46 -1.60 -71.79 -13.27
N SER A 47 -0.87 -70.97 -12.48
CA SER A 47 0.50 -71.14 -11.92
C SER A 47 1.66 -70.75 -12.86
N ARG A 48 2.59 -69.86 -12.43
CA ARG A 48 3.87 -70.08 -11.69
C ARG A 48 4.93 -70.85 -12.51
N ARG A 49 6.22 -70.50 -12.52
CA ARG A 49 7.00 -69.46 -11.79
C ARG A 49 8.29 -69.12 -12.59
N ASP A 50 8.93 -68.01 -12.22
CA ASP A 50 10.38 -67.71 -12.25
C ASP A 50 11.25 -67.92 -13.52
N GLN A 51 12.04 -66.86 -13.83
CA GLN A 51 13.48 -66.91 -14.19
C GLN A 51 13.88 -67.51 -15.57
N ASP A 52 14.99 -67.13 -16.21
CA ASP A 52 16.03 -66.11 -15.93
C ASP A 52 16.76 -65.74 -17.25
N ARG A 53 17.47 -64.59 -17.30
CA ARG A 53 18.70 -64.35 -18.12
C ARG A 53 18.56 -64.34 -19.67
N ASP A 54 19.53 -63.87 -20.46
CA ASP A 54 20.67 -62.95 -20.26
C ASP A 54 21.10 -62.39 -21.64
N SER A 55 21.81 -61.24 -21.66
CA SER A 55 22.83 -60.88 -22.69
C SER A 55 22.34 -60.66 -24.16
N ASP A 56 23.09 -60.02 -25.09
CA ASP A 56 24.23 -59.12 -24.90
C ASP A 56 24.45 -58.10 -26.05
N THR A 57 25.23 -57.07 -25.71
CA THR A 57 26.16 -56.24 -26.52
C THR A 57 25.94 -55.92 -28.02
N ASP A 58 26.11 -54.62 -28.32
CA ASP A 58 27.08 -54.02 -29.26
C ASP A 58 26.85 -53.77 -30.78
N ARG A 59 27.31 -52.55 -31.13
CA ARG A 59 28.21 -52.16 -32.24
C ARG A 59 27.72 -51.85 -33.67
N LYS A 60 28.22 -50.67 -34.09
CA LYS A 60 28.80 -50.30 -35.42
C LYS A 60 27.81 -50.17 -36.59
N LYS A 61 28.09 -49.40 -37.64
CA LYS A 61 28.81 -48.12 -37.85
C LYS A 61 28.71 -47.83 -39.36
N ARG A 62 28.53 -46.56 -39.77
CA ARG A 62 28.69 -46.07 -41.17
C ARG A 62 27.68 -46.63 -42.21
N LYS A 63 27.60 -46.14 -43.45
CA LYS A 63 27.53 -44.76 -44.01
C LYS A 63 27.30 -44.89 -45.55
N HIS A 64 26.48 -44.03 -46.17
CA HIS A 64 26.38 -43.83 -47.65
C HIS A 64 25.83 -45.01 -48.51
N LYS A 65 25.31 -44.84 -49.75
CA LYS A 65 24.69 -43.66 -50.43
C LYS A 65 23.99 -44.10 -51.76
N HIS A 66 22.76 -43.62 -51.98
CA HIS A 66 22.01 -43.47 -53.25
C HIS A 66 21.59 -44.63 -54.18
N ARG A 67 20.28 -44.55 -54.53
CA ARG A 67 19.62 -44.68 -55.86
C ARG A 67 19.38 -46.07 -56.50
N HIS A 68 18.12 -46.25 -56.92
CA HIS A 68 17.55 -46.89 -58.12
C HIS A 68 18.23 -48.14 -58.75
N ASP A 69 17.49 -49.16 -59.22
CA ASP A 69 16.08 -49.13 -59.66
C ASP A 69 15.35 -50.49 -59.56
N LYS A 70 14.01 -50.42 -59.55
CA LYS A 70 13.01 -51.38 -60.09
C LYS A 70 12.95 -52.89 -59.72
N HIS A 71 11.69 -53.29 -59.50
CA HIS A 71 11.02 -54.57 -59.82
C HIS A 71 11.44 -55.90 -59.15
N ARG A 72 10.40 -56.58 -58.61
CA ARG A 72 10.18 -58.01 -58.89
C ARG A 72 8.87 -58.22 -59.66
N ARG A 73 9.07 -58.56 -60.93
CA ARG A 73 8.35 -59.56 -61.72
C ARG A 73 8.76 -60.97 -61.20
N ASP A 74 8.22 -62.11 -61.62
CA ASP A 74 7.26 -62.50 -62.68
C ASP A 74 6.31 -63.58 -62.11
N ASP A 75 5.24 -63.89 -62.85
CA ASP A 75 4.65 -65.24 -62.87
C ASP A 75 4.30 -65.64 -64.32
N ALA A 76 4.12 -66.94 -64.58
CA ALA A 76 4.04 -67.56 -65.92
C ALA A 76 2.76 -67.22 -66.75
N ARG A 77 2.57 -67.50 -68.06
CA ARG A 77 3.34 -67.81 -69.31
C ARG A 77 2.29 -67.97 -70.46
N SER A 78 2.67 -67.86 -71.75
CA SER A 78 1.88 -68.20 -72.97
C SER A 78 0.60 -67.35 -73.23
N ASP A 79 0.34 -66.84 -74.45
CA ASP A 79 0.00 -67.47 -75.76
C ASP A 79 -1.38 -68.17 -75.75
N SER A 80 -2.31 -67.95 -76.71
CA SER A 80 -2.44 -66.95 -77.82
C SER A 80 -3.94 -66.91 -78.28
N ASP A 81 -4.45 -66.34 -79.39
CA ASP A 81 -3.98 -65.64 -80.61
C ASP A 81 -5.16 -64.79 -81.22
N ASP A 82 -4.92 -64.06 -82.34
CA ASP A 82 -5.88 -63.42 -83.29
C ASP A 82 -6.85 -62.32 -82.77
N ASP A 83 -7.43 -61.37 -83.55
CA ASP A 83 -7.52 -61.14 -85.02
C ASP A 83 -7.49 -59.61 -85.39
N ASP A 84 -7.52 -59.29 -86.69
CA ASP A 84 -7.54 -57.97 -87.37
C ASP A 84 -8.68 -56.97 -86.95
N GLY A 85 -8.68 -55.67 -87.31
CA GLY A 85 -7.74 -54.89 -88.12
C GLY A 85 -8.27 -53.54 -88.66
N ALA A 86 -7.35 -52.76 -89.26
CA ALA A 86 -7.54 -51.74 -90.31
C ALA A 86 -8.39 -50.42 -90.15
N ARG A 87 -7.66 -49.28 -90.16
CA ARG A 87 -7.81 -48.09 -91.06
C ARG A 87 -9.14 -47.28 -91.17
N ARG A 88 -9.11 -45.96 -90.85
CA ARG A 88 -9.22 -44.82 -91.83
C ARG A 88 -9.39 -43.39 -91.24
N GLU A 89 -8.72 -42.42 -91.84
CA GLU A 89 -9.07 -40.97 -91.93
C GLU A 89 -10.26 -40.76 -92.92
N PRO A 90 -11.01 -39.61 -93.01
CA PRO A 90 -10.47 -38.23 -92.93
C PRO A 90 -11.37 -37.00 -92.54
N LYS A 91 -10.70 -35.86 -92.32
CA LYS A 91 -10.99 -34.46 -92.78
C LYS A 91 -12.39 -33.77 -92.61
N ARG A 92 -12.32 -32.61 -91.92
CA ARG A 92 -12.67 -31.22 -92.34
C ARG A 92 -13.82 -30.42 -91.67
N ASP A 93 -13.42 -29.24 -91.19
CA ASP A 93 -14.03 -27.90 -91.28
C ASP A 93 -15.47 -27.61 -90.76
N ARG A 94 -15.58 -26.88 -89.63
CA ARG A 94 -15.76 -25.40 -89.61
C ARG A 94 -15.73 -24.78 -88.19
N HIS A 95 -15.52 -23.45 -88.14
CA HIS A 95 -15.41 -22.59 -86.93
C HIS A 95 -16.63 -22.72 -85.97
N ARG A 96 -16.60 -22.41 -84.65
CA ARG A 96 -16.21 -21.12 -84.03
C ARG A 96 -16.34 -21.13 -82.47
N HIS A 97 -15.38 -20.53 -81.74
CA HIS A 97 -15.46 -19.94 -80.37
C HIS A 97 -15.73 -20.75 -79.06
N ARG A 98 -15.19 -20.20 -77.95
CA ARG A 98 -15.57 -20.26 -76.50
C ARG A 98 -15.17 -21.48 -75.61
N ARG A 99 -14.00 -21.32 -74.96
CA ARG A 99 -13.68 -21.44 -73.50
C ARG A 99 -14.05 -22.71 -72.68
N ARG A 100 -13.00 -23.18 -71.96
CA ARG A 100 -12.96 -23.85 -70.62
C ARG A 100 -13.35 -25.34 -70.54
N SER A 101 -12.96 -25.95 -69.40
CA SER A 101 -13.04 -27.38 -69.03
C SER A 101 -12.09 -28.26 -69.89
N ARG A 102 -11.11 -29.02 -69.38
CA ARG A 102 -10.77 -29.55 -68.04
C ARG A 102 -11.77 -30.58 -67.48
N SER A 103 -11.46 -31.86 -67.71
CA SER A 103 -11.85 -33.01 -66.87
C SER A 103 -10.74 -34.09 -66.91
N PRO A 104 -10.65 -35.03 -65.93
CA PRO A 104 -9.39 -35.75 -65.66
C PRO A 104 -9.50 -37.29 -65.58
N SER A 105 -8.34 -37.94 -65.39
CA SER A 105 -8.16 -39.21 -64.67
C SER A 105 -7.17 -38.90 -63.53
N SER A 106 -7.45 -39.14 -62.24
CA SER A 106 -7.60 -40.42 -61.51
C SER A 106 -6.29 -41.24 -61.50
N ARG A 107 -5.78 -41.78 -60.38
CA ARG A 107 -6.36 -42.02 -59.04
C ARG A 107 -5.30 -41.84 -57.92
N GLN A 108 -5.72 -41.47 -56.70
CA GLN A 108 -5.07 -41.95 -55.46
C GLN A 108 -6.01 -41.85 -54.23
N ARG A 109 -5.77 -42.67 -53.20
CA ARG A 109 -6.49 -42.69 -51.90
C ARG A 109 -5.81 -41.69 -50.94
N SER A 110 -6.47 -40.89 -50.11
CA SER A 110 -7.61 -41.07 -49.17
C SER A 110 -7.25 -41.73 -47.84
N TYR A 111 -7.38 -40.96 -46.75
CA TYR A 111 -7.51 -41.43 -45.35
C TYR A 111 -8.17 -40.34 -44.49
N GLY A 112 -9.18 -40.70 -43.69
CA GLY A 112 -9.62 -40.00 -42.47
C GLY A 112 -10.01 -38.51 -42.56
N GLY A 113 -11.12 -38.16 -43.21
CA GLY A 113 -11.66 -36.79 -43.13
C GLY A 113 -12.98 -36.48 -43.84
N SER A 114 -13.58 -37.44 -44.57
CA SER A 114 -14.79 -37.22 -45.39
C SER A 114 -16.08 -37.08 -44.60
N ASP A 115 -16.14 -37.60 -43.37
CA ASP A 115 -17.43 -38.00 -42.80
C ASP A 115 -18.14 -36.83 -42.11
N ASP A 116 -17.40 -35.87 -41.54
CA ASP A 116 -18.00 -34.61 -41.07
C ASP A 116 -18.48 -33.73 -42.23
N GLU A 117 -17.76 -33.68 -43.36
CA GLU A 117 -18.25 -32.97 -44.56
C GLU A 117 -19.51 -33.62 -45.11
N ARG A 118 -19.57 -34.96 -45.12
CA ARG A 118 -20.72 -35.73 -45.60
C ARG A 118 -21.91 -35.62 -44.66
N ARG A 119 -21.69 -35.70 -43.33
CA ARG A 119 -22.72 -35.54 -42.31
C ARG A 119 -23.28 -34.12 -42.30
N LYS A 120 -22.42 -33.09 -42.34
CA LYS A 120 -22.89 -31.69 -42.46
C LYS A 120 -23.58 -31.45 -43.80
N ALA A 121 -23.14 -32.04 -44.92
CA ALA A 121 -23.86 -31.93 -46.19
C ALA A 121 -25.23 -32.65 -46.20
N GLU A 122 -25.44 -33.65 -45.35
CA GLU A 122 -26.76 -34.27 -45.17
C GLU A 122 -27.63 -33.49 -44.18
N GLU A 123 -27.04 -32.90 -43.14
CA GLU A 123 -27.71 -31.97 -42.23
C GLU A 123 -28.15 -30.68 -42.95
N ASP A 124 -27.27 -30.09 -43.78
CA ASP A 124 -27.57 -28.97 -44.68
C ASP A 124 -28.78 -29.31 -45.57
N ARG A 125 -28.87 -30.55 -46.10
CA ARG A 125 -30.04 -31.00 -46.89
C ARG A 125 -31.32 -31.12 -46.07
N ARG A 126 -31.25 -31.68 -44.85
CA ARG A 126 -32.41 -31.82 -43.97
C ARG A 126 -32.94 -30.44 -43.52
N ARG A 127 -32.05 -29.47 -43.29
CA ARG A 127 -32.41 -28.07 -43.01
C ARG A 127 -33.05 -27.39 -44.22
N HIS A 128 -32.49 -27.56 -45.44
CA HIS A 128 -33.12 -27.05 -46.67
C HIS A 128 -34.52 -27.64 -46.91
N ALA A 129 -34.69 -28.96 -46.77
CA ALA A 129 -35.97 -29.64 -47.01
C ALA A 129 -37.12 -29.14 -46.11
N HIS A 130 -36.83 -28.57 -44.94
CA HIS A 130 -37.82 -27.91 -44.08
C HIS A 130 -37.93 -26.39 -44.31
N ALA A 131 -36.87 -25.69 -44.70
CA ALA A 131 -36.90 -24.24 -44.94
C ALA A 131 -37.55 -23.85 -46.29
N ASP A 132 -37.44 -24.70 -47.30
CA ASP A 132 -37.90 -24.41 -48.66
C ASP A 132 -39.46 -24.38 -48.79
N SER A 133 -40.21 -24.84 -47.78
CA SER A 133 -41.69 -24.86 -47.80
C SER A 133 -42.34 -23.50 -47.52
N GLU A 134 -41.77 -22.65 -46.66
CA GLU A 134 -42.37 -21.37 -46.26
C GLU A 134 -41.65 -20.14 -46.82
N ILE A 135 -40.32 -20.18 -46.96
CA ILE A 135 -39.51 -18.99 -47.35
C ILE A 135 -39.47 -18.80 -48.89
N SER A 136 -39.72 -19.86 -49.66
CA SER A 136 -39.67 -19.88 -51.13
C SER A 136 -40.74 -18.99 -51.80
N LEU A 137 -41.97 -18.96 -51.26
CA LEU A 137 -43.10 -18.27 -51.89
C LEU A 137 -43.04 -16.74 -51.83
N ALA A 138 -42.27 -16.16 -50.89
CA ALA A 138 -42.07 -14.72 -50.81
C ALA A 138 -40.92 -14.25 -51.73
N SER A 139 -39.78 -14.95 -51.68
CA SER A 139 -38.53 -14.53 -52.33
C SER A 139 -38.55 -14.62 -53.86
N ILE A 140 -39.34 -15.53 -54.43
CA ILE A 140 -39.48 -15.67 -55.90
C ILE A 140 -40.20 -14.46 -56.53
N LYS A 141 -41.02 -13.70 -55.79
CA LYS A 141 -41.79 -12.56 -56.33
C LYS A 141 -40.97 -11.29 -56.58
N GLU A 142 -39.76 -11.17 -56.03
CA GLU A 142 -38.93 -9.95 -56.13
C GLU A 142 -37.66 -10.13 -56.99
N GLY A 143 -37.45 -11.30 -57.59
CA GLY A 143 -36.35 -11.52 -58.55
C GLY A 143 -34.93 -11.50 -57.95
N LEU A 144 -34.80 -11.59 -56.63
CA LEU A 144 -33.52 -11.54 -55.91
C LEU A 144 -32.74 -12.85 -56.07
N LEU A 145 -31.64 -12.79 -56.82
CA LEU A 145 -30.74 -13.93 -57.09
C LEU A 145 -29.93 -14.44 -55.87
N TYR A 146 -30.06 -13.79 -54.71
CA TYR A 146 -29.46 -14.20 -53.44
C TYR A 146 -30.21 -13.57 -52.26
N ILE A 147 -30.24 -14.27 -51.12
CA ILE A 147 -30.78 -13.77 -49.87
C ILE A 147 -29.61 -13.31 -48.98
N THR A 148 -29.74 -12.15 -48.33
CA THR A 148 -28.81 -11.73 -47.27
C THR A 148 -29.47 -11.93 -45.91
N ASP A 149 -29.04 -12.93 -45.15
CA ASP A 149 -29.38 -12.96 -43.72
C ASP A 149 -28.69 -11.78 -43.00
N ARG A 150 -29.40 -11.22 -42.04
CA ARG A 150 -28.95 -10.12 -41.15
C ARG A 150 -29.13 -10.45 -39.68
N ARG A 151 -29.67 -11.63 -39.33
CA ARG A 151 -29.69 -12.14 -37.96
C ARG A 151 -28.32 -12.73 -37.63
N GLY A 152 -27.77 -12.36 -36.47
CA GLY A 152 -26.59 -13.03 -35.93
C GLY A 152 -26.97 -14.39 -35.35
N ASP A 153 -26.09 -15.38 -35.47
CA ASP A 153 -26.28 -16.69 -34.86
C ASP A 153 -26.38 -16.55 -33.30
N PRO A 154 -27.52 -16.93 -32.69
CA PRO A 154 -27.72 -16.80 -31.25
C PRO A 154 -26.83 -17.73 -30.42
N LEU A 155 -26.29 -18.81 -31.00
CA LEU A 155 -25.36 -19.70 -30.30
C LEU A 155 -24.02 -19.01 -30.00
N ASN A 156 -23.63 -18.01 -30.80
CA ASN A 156 -22.43 -17.21 -30.51
C ASN A 156 -22.57 -16.40 -29.22
N VAL A 157 -23.79 -15.97 -28.86
CA VAL A 157 -24.08 -15.31 -27.58
C VAL A 157 -24.00 -16.31 -26.43
N ARG A 158 -24.48 -17.54 -26.64
CA ARG A 158 -24.48 -18.61 -25.63
C ARG A 158 -23.09 -19.17 -25.32
N TYR A 159 -22.19 -19.18 -26.30
CA TYR A 159 -20.85 -19.78 -26.19
C TYR A 159 -19.68 -18.76 -26.21
N GLY A 160 -19.97 -17.46 -26.32
CA GLY A 160 -18.95 -16.39 -26.24
C GLY A 160 -17.97 -16.31 -27.42
N GLY A 161 -18.28 -16.97 -28.54
CA GLY A 161 -17.43 -17.07 -29.73
C GLY A 161 -18.13 -17.81 -30.86
N LEU A 162 -17.51 -17.92 -32.04
CA LEU A 162 -18.14 -18.57 -33.20
C LEU A 162 -18.44 -20.05 -32.93
N HIS A 163 -19.72 -20.43 -33.01
CA HIS A 163 -20.16 -21.81 -32.93
C HIS A 163 -19.71 -22.58 -34.18
N ALA A 164 -18.81 -23.55 -33.99
CA ALA A 164 -18.20 -24.32 -35.09
C ALA A 164 -19.23 -25.07 -35.97
N GLY A 165 -20.41 -25.38 -35.43
CA GLY A 165 -21.50 -26.05 -36.15
C GLY A 165 -22.05 -25.21 -37.31
N ASP A 166 -22.21 -23.90 -37.15
CA ASP A 166 -23.02 -23.06 -38.07
C ASP A 166 -22.20 -22.04 -38.89
N VAL A 167 -20.86 -22.11 -38.84
CA VAL A 167 -19.99 -21.24 -39.66
C VAL A 167 -20.32 -21.36 -41.17
N PRO A 168 -20.65 -20.24 -41.86
CA PRO A 168 -20.95 -20.25 -43.29
C PRO A 168 -19.75 -20.64 -44.18
N LYS A 169 -20.02 -21.40 -45.25
CA LYS A 169 -19.01 -21.91 -46.20
C LYS A 169 -18.58 -20.81 -47.20
N TYR A 170 -17.74 -19.87 -46.76
CA TYR A 170 -17.21 -18.77 -47.59
C TYR A 170 -16.48 -19.26 -48.85
N ARG A 171 -16.94 -18.85 -50.05
CA ARG A 171 -16.26 -19.16 -51.31
C ARG A 171 -15.06 -18.24 -51.52
N LEU A 172 -13.86 -18.82 -51.42
CA LEU A 172 -12.58 -18.13 -51.62
C LEU A 172 -12.23 -17.93 -53.10
N VAL A 173 -11.66 -16.77 -53.43
CA VAL A 173 -11.32 -16.33 -54.79
C VAL A 173 -9.90 -15.74 -54.81
N ASP A 174 -9.26 -15.72 -55.98
CA ASP A 174 -7.93 -15.13 -56.22
C ASP A 174 -6.82 -15.70 -55.32
N GLY A 175 -6.50 -16.99 -55.52
CA GLY A 175 -5.63 -17.76 -54.61
C GLY A 175 -6.22 -17.96 -53.20
N GLY A 176 -7.48 -17.55 -53.01
CA GLY A 176 -8.11 -17.42 -51.70
C GLY A 176 -7.56 -16.26 -50.87
N ARG A 177 -7.01 -15.22 -51.51
CA ARG A 177 -6.70 -13.95 -50.85
C ARG A 177 -7.95 -13.08 -50.66
N ARG A 178 -9.05 -13.33 -51.39
CA ARG A 178 -10.35 -12.66 -51.22
C ARG A 178 -11.47 -13.66 -51.00
N VAL A 179 -12.57 -13.19 -50.41
CA VAL A 179 -13.84 -13.92 -50.27
C VAL A 179 -14.85 -13.36 -51.28
N LEU A 180 -15.62 -14.24 -51.92
CA LEU A 180 -16.68 -13.86 -52.85
C LEU A 180 -17.77 -13.07 -52.12
N GLY A 181 -18.12 -11.88 -52.63
CA GLY A 181 -19.14 -11.00 -52.06
C GLY A 181 -18.62 -9.91 -51.11
N LEU A 182 -17.35 -9.98 -50.66
CA LEU A 182 -16.74 -8.90 -49.87
C LEU A 182 -15.99 -7.88 -50.77
N PRO A 183 -15.95 -6.59 -50.39
CA PRO A 183 -15.35 -5.53 -51.19
C PRO A 183 -13.84 -5.73 -51.37
N HIS A 184 -13.31 -5.28 -52.52
CA HIS A 184 -11.93 -5.52 -52.95
C HIS A 184 -10.82 -5.04 -51.99
N GLY A 185 -11.14 -4.12 -51.08
CA GLY A 185 -10.23 -3.67 -50.03
C GLY A 185 -10.00 -4.70 -48.91
N LEU A 186 -10.82 -5.74 -48.78
CA LEU A 186 -10.69 -6.78 -47.75
C LEU A 186 -9.99 -8.03 -48.29
N SER A 187 -9.10 -8.59 -47.45
CA SER A 187 -8.26 -9.73 -47.78
C SER A 187 -8.11 -10.71 -46.62
N VAL A 188 -7.92 -11.99 -46.92
CA VAL A 188 -7.70 -13.04 -45.91
C VAL A 188 -6.29 -12.93 -45.35
N VAL A 189 -6.18 -12.74 -44.02
CA VAL A 189 -4.90 -12.59 -43.31
C VAL A 189 -4.48 -13.90 -42.64
N TYR A 190 -5.41 -14.61 -42.02
CA TYR A 190 -5.16 -15.88 -41.34
C TYR A 190 -6.21 -16.94 -41.69
N ARG A 191 -5.81 -18.21 -41.62
CA ARG A 191 -6.68 -19.38 -41.77
C ARG A 191 -6.27 -20.38 -40.70
N GLY A 192 -7.20 -20.79 -39.85
CA GLY A 192 -6.98 -21.78 -38.78
C GLY A 192 -8.18 -22.69 -38.61
N ARG A 193 -8.10 -23.64 -37.67
CA ARG A 193 -9.23 -24.55 -37.37
C ARG A 193 -10.49 -23.81 -36.87
N GLY A 194 -10.34 -22.60 -36.33
CA GLY A 194 -11.44 -21.72 -35.90
C GLY A 194 -12.02 -20.81 -36.99
N GLY A 195 -11.54 -20.87 -38.24
CA GLY A 195 -12.11 -20.10 -39.35
C GLY A 195 -11.11 -19.29 -40.18
N VAL A 196 -11.61 -18.21 -40.79
CA VAL A 196 -10.89 -17.36 -41.76
C VAL A 196 -10.95 -15.90 -41.29
N GLU A 197 -9.80 -15.31 -40.99
CA GLU A 197 -9.70 -13.90 -40.59
C GLU A 197 -9.50 -13.00 -41.80
N ILE A 198 -10.23 -11.88 -41.81
CA ILE A 198 -10.31 -10.97 -42.95
C ILE A 198 -10.01 -9.55 -42.47
N ALA A 199 -9.04 -8.88 -43.10
CA ALA A 199 -8.68 -7.49 -42.78
C ALA A 199 -8.36 -6.68 -44.04
N LEU A 200 -8.21 -5.36 -43.88
CA LEU A 200 -7.89 -4.45 -44.97
C LEU A 200 -6.53 -4.76 -45.60
N SER A 201 -6.55 -4.96 -46.92
CA SER A 201 -5.39 -5.29 -47.74
C SER A 201 -4.24 -4.29 -47.51
N GLY A 202 -3.06 -4.80 -47.20
CA GLY A 202 -1.88 -3.99 -46.87
C GLY A 202 -1.67 -3.70 -45.38
N ARG A 203 -2.66 -3.92 -44.50
CA ARG A 203 -2.47 -3.85 -43.04
C ARG A 203 -2.47 -5.23 -42.40
N ARG A 204 -1.29 -5.73 -42.00
CA ARG A 204 -1.22 -6.78 -40.96
C ARG A 204 -1.76 -6.20 -39.65
N LYS A 205 -2.54 -6.98 -38.88
CA LYS A 205 -2.77 -6.67 -37.46
C LYS A 205 -1.39 -6.59 -36.79
N MET A 206 -1.06 -5.47 -36.15
CA MET A 206 0.11 -5.46 -35.26
C MET A 206 -0.25 -6.24 -34.00
N PRO A 207 0.65 -7.09 -33.47
CA PRO A 207 0.40 -7.78 -32.22
C PRO A 207 0.20 -6.76 -31.08
N GLU A 208 -0.91 -6.86 -30.36
CA GLU A 208 -1.23 -5.97 -29.25
C GLU A 208 -0.64 -6.50 -27.94
N LEU A 209 -0.41 -5.63 -26.95
CA LEU A 209 0.08 -6.04 -25.60
C LEU A 209 -0.92 -6.95 -24.84
N THR A 210 -2.14 -7.07 -25.36
CA THR A 210 -3.22 -7.96 -24.95
C THR A 210 -3.12 -9.36 -25.57
N ASP A 211 -2.49 -9.52 -26.74
CA ASP A 211 -2.45 -10.79 -27.47
C ASP A 211 -1.65 -11.86 -26.67
N PRO A 212 -2.18 -13.09 -26.48
CA PRO A 212 -1.53 -14.11 -25.65
C PRO A 212 -0.12 -14.51 -26.11
N SER A 213 0.18 -14.41 -27.41
CA SER A 213 1.51 -14.64 -27.97
C SER A 213 2.51 -13.56 -27.57
N VAL A 214 2.10 -12.29 -27.55
CA VAL A 214 2.92 -11.15 -27.10
C VAL A 214 3.19 -11.24 -25.61
N ARG A 215 2.16 -11.58 -24.81
CA ARG A 215 2.32 -11.79 -23.36
C ARG A 215 3.29 -12.92 -23.03
N ARG A 216 3.25 -14.04 -23.77
CA ARG A 216 4.27 -15.11 -23.65
C ARG A 216 5.66 -14.66 -24.10
N MET A 217 5.77 -13.83 -25.14
CA MET A 217 7.04 -13.31 -25.63
C MET A 217 7.68 -12.30 -24.67
N LEU A 218 6.88 -11.54 -23.92
CA LEU A 218 7.31 -10.62 -22.87
C LEU A 218 7.62 -11.33 -21.54
N ALA A 219 6.94 -12.44 -21.24
CA ALA A 219 7.21 -13.27 -20.08
C ALA A 219 8.37 -14.26 -20.29
N ALA A 220 8.80 -14.47 -21.54
CA ALA A 220 10.01 -15.22 -21.85
C ALA A 220 11.25 -14.34 -21.62
N GLY A 221 12.27 -14.88 -20.98
CA GLY A 221 13.55 -14.19 -20.81
C GLY A 221 14.21 -13.85 -22.16
N PRO A 222 15.08 -12.82 -22.22
CA PRO A 222 15.67 -12.33 -23.46
C PRO A 222 16.62 -13.36 -24.10
N THR A 223 16.08 -14.20 -24.99
CA THR A 223 16.82 -15.26 -25.71
C THR A 223 17.81 -14.76 -26.78
N ARG A 224 17.92 -13.44 -26.98
CA ARG A 224 18.81 -12.83 -27.97
C ARG A 224 19.60 -11.67 -27.38
N ARG A 225 20.90 -11.92 -27.20
CA ARG A 225 21.91 -10.93 -26.81
C ARG A 225 22.14 -9.99 -28.00
N LEU A 226 21.82 -8.70 -27.84
CA LEU A 226 22.25 -7.66 -28.79
C LEU A 226 23.74 -7.40 -28.58
N LEU A 227 24.58 -8.25 -29.16
CA LEU A 227 26.01 -8.00 -29.28
C LEU A 227 26.23 -6.87 -30.29
N ALA A 228 26.62 -5.70 -29.79
CA ALA A 228 27.33 -4.74 -30.61
C ALA A 228 28.73 -5.32 -30.87
N SER A 229 29.05 -5.66 -32.12
CA SER A 229 30.44 -5.94 -32.48
C SER A 229 31.28 -4.69 -32.19
N ALA A 230 32.50 -4.88 -31.67
CA ALA A 230 33.42 -3.76 -31.40
C ALA A 230 33.73 -2.95 -32.66
N GLU A 231 33.61 -3.57 -33.84
CA GLU A 231 33.85 -3.00 -35.17
C GLU A 231 32.64 -2.23 -35.73
N ASP A 232 31.41 -2.56 -35.32
CA ASP A 232 30.16 -2.15 -35.98
C ASP A 232 29.37 -1.13 -35.13
N ARG A 233 30.10 -0.27 -34.38
CA ARG A 233 29.52 0.64 -33.37
C ARG A 233 28.52 1.65 -33.95
N PHE A 234 28.64 2.00 -35.24
CA PHE A 234 27.76 2.96 -35.91
C PHE A 234 27.48 2.56 -37.37
N LYS A 235 26.36 1.84 -37.60
CA LYS A 235 25.83 1.59 -38.95
C LYS A 235 25.40 2.88 -39.69
N TYR A 236 25.23 3.98 -38.96
CA TYR A 236 24.97 5.32 -39.47
C TYR A 236 25.92 6.27 -38.76
N GLN A 237 26.78 6.96 -39.51
CA GLN A 237 27.76 7.90 -38.96
C GLN A 237 27.01 9.14 -38.43
N GLU A 238 27.26 9.48 -37.16
CA GLU A 238 26.71 10.68 -36.56
C GLU A 238 27.44 11.93 -37.08
N GLN A 239 26.67 12.97 -37.43
CA GLN A 239 27.18 14.28 -37.80
C GLN A 239 26.32 15.34 -37.07
N ASP A 240 26.98 16.31 -36.45
CA ASP A 240 26.38 17.44 -35.73
C ASP A 240 25.24 17.06 -34.75
N GLY A 241 25.41 15.94 -34.02
CA GLY A 241 24.45 15.47 -33.01
C GLY A 241 23.21 14.75 -33.55
N PHE A 242 23.16 14.43 -34.85
CA PHE A 242 22.00 13.76 -35.46
C PHE A 242 22.37 12.51 -36.28
N LEU A 243 21.75 11.39 -35.92
CA LEU A 243 21.78 10.16 -36.71
C LEU A 243 20.83 10.26 -37.92
N ARG A 244 21.40 10.49 -39.12
CA ARG A 244 20.64 10.57 -40.37
C ARG A 244 20.09 9.20 -40.82
N ILE A 245 18.85 8.90 -40.42
CA ILE A 245 18.07 7.77 -40.96
C ILE A 245 17.74 8.06 -42.43
N THR A 246 18.42 7.41 -43.36
CA THR A 246 18.24 7.60 -44.80
C THR A 246 16.98 6.89 -45.31
N THR A 247 15.99 7.67 -45.75
CA THR A 247 14.65 7.18 -46.16
C THR A 247 14.57 6.65 -47.60
N HIS A 248 15.65 6.77 -48.38
CA HIS A 248 15.67 6.32 -49.77
C HIS A 248 16.08 4.85 -49.91
N ARG A 249 15.10 4.00 -50.28
CA ARG A 249 15.36 2.66 -50.79
C ARG A 249 16.32 2.74 -51.99
N ARG A 250 17.55 2.25 -51.84
CA ARG A 250 18.38 1.93 -53.01
C ARG A 250 17.75 0.74 -53.72
N HIS A 251 17.18 1.01 -54.89
CA HIS A 251 16.96 -0.03 -55.89
C HIS A 251 18.33 -0.62 -56.24
N HIS A 252 18.49 -1.94 -56.12
CA HIS A 252 19.51 -2.66 -56.87
C HIS A 252 18.83 -3.82 -57.60
N LEU A 253 19.35 -4.13 -58.78
CA LEU A 253 18.63 -4.92 -59.78
C LEU A 253 18.63 -6.42 -59.45
N ASP A 254 17.68 -7.13 -60.04
CA ASP A 254 17.67 -8.58 -60.10
C ASP A 254 18.94 -9.11 -60.77
N GLU A 255 19.64 -10.04 -60.13
CA GLU A 255 20.13 -11.22 -60.82
C GLU A 255 20.14 -12.43 -59.88
N GLN A 256 19.94 -13.62 -60.44
CA GLN A 256 19.44 -14.78 -59.68
C GLN A 256 20.54 -15.76 -59.31
N SER A 257 20.57 -16.20 -58.06
CA SER A 257 21.09 -17.53 -57.70
C SER A 257 19.96 -18.32 -57.02
N TYR A 258 19.68 -19.51 -57.58
CA TYR A 258 18.39 -20.20 -57.39
C TYR A 258 18.63 -21.62 -56.87
N ARG A 259 18.56 -21.78 -55.54
CA ARG A 259 18.44 -23.00 -54.70
C ARG A 259 19.28 -22.84 -53.43
N GLU A 260 18.63 -22.80 -52.27
CA GLU A 260 18.94 -23.64 -51.10
C GLU A 260 17.97 -23.34 -49.96
N ILE A 261 16.92 -24.18 -49.83
CA ILE A 261 16.01 -24.20 -48.69
C ILE A 261 15.65 -25.67 -48.42
N GLU A 262 16.36 -26.32 -47.49
CA GLU A 262 15.84 -27.49 -46.78
C GLU A 262 15.51 -27.09 -45.33
N PRO A 263 14.32 -27.39 -44.81
CA PRO A 263 13.94 -27.04 -43.44
C PRO A 263 14.40 -28.10 -42.45
N SER A 264 15.38 -27.77 -41.60
CA SER A 264 15.71 -28.58 -40.42
C SER A 264 14.57 -28.53 -39.39
N LYS A 265 14.27 -29.67 -38.78
CA LYS A 265 13.19 -29.83 -37.79
C LYS A 265 13.61 -29.31 -36.42
N PRO A 266 12.67 -28.80 -35.59
CA PRO A 266 12.86 -28.80 -34.15
C PRO A 266 12.88 -30.25 -33.62
N LEU A 267 13.59 -30.46 -32.52
CA LEU A 267 13.54 -31.67 -31.70
C LEU A 267 13.30 -31.26 -30.24
N ASP A 268 12.76 -32.18 -29.45
CA ASP A 268 12.21 -31.92 -28.12
C ASP A 268 13.29 -31.68 -27.04
N PRO A 269 12.96 -30.96 -25.95
CA PRO A 269 13.86 -30.70 -24.84
C PRO A 269 13.66 -31.73 -23.69
N ASP A 270 14.70 -32.49 -23.36
CA ASP A 270 14.78 -33.30 -22.13
C ASP A 270 16.24 -33.66 -21.78
N ILE A 271 16.48 -34.12 -20.54
CA ILE A 271 17.76 -34.63 -19.98
C ILE A 271 18.84 -33.55 -19.66
N ASP A 272 18.59 -32.82 -18.56
CA ASP A 272 19.29 -32.90 -17.25
C ASP A 272 20.79 -33.33 -17.12
N SER A 273 21.43 -32.85 -16.04
CA SER A 273 22.75 -33.26 -15.48
C SER A 273 24.03 -32.90 -16.28
N SER A 274 25.26 -32.86 -15.74
CA SER A 274 25.75 -32.54 -14.38
C SER A 274 27.30 -32.35 -14.35
N ALA A 275 27.81 -31.72 -13.28
CA ALA A 275 29.11 -31.94 -12.61
C ALA A 275 30.45 -32.13 -13.39
N SER A 276 31.29 -31.08 -13.31
CA SER A 276 32.71 -31.07 -12.83
C SER A 276 33.89 -31.81 -13.53
N SER A 277 35.08 -31.18 -13.42
CA SER A 277 36.46 -31.71 -13.57
C SER A 277 36.93 -32.01 -15.01
N ALA A 278 37.99 -31.38 -15.54
CA ALA A 278 39.43 -31.40 -15.19
C ALA A 278 40.11 -32.76 -15.51
N SER A 279 41.26 -32.85 -16.19
CA SER A 279 42.27 -31.84 -16.65
C SER A 279 42.53 -31.95 -18.20
N ASP A 280 43.64 -31.57 -18.89
CA ASP A 280 45.02 -31.17 -18.53
C ASP A 280 45.79 -30.40 -19.66
N ALA A 281 47.08 -30.13 -19.42
CA ALA A 281 48.19 -29.62 -20.25
C ALA A 281 48.38 -30.21 -21.68
N SER A 282 49.13 -29.60 -22.63
CA SER A 282 49.78 -28.26 -22.73
C SER A 282 50.42 -28.00 -24.11
N SER A 283 50.30 -26.78 -24.67
CA SER A 283 51.25 -26.06 -25.57
C SER A 283 50.54 -24.82 -26.16
N SER A 284 51.12 -23.69 -26.56
CA SER A 284 52.37 -22.94 -26.34
C SER A 284 52.20 -21.66 -27.19
N ASP A 285 52.41 -20.49 -26.60
CA ASP A 285 52.52 -19.15 -27.22
C ASP A 285 51.34 -18.47 -27.98
N THR A 286 51.25 -17.14 -27.72
CA THR A 286 50.69 -16.02 -28.52
C THR A 286 49.36 -16.23 -29.28
N ASP A 287 48.26 -15.51 -29.00
CA ASP A 287 48.14 -14.14 -28.45
C ASP A 287 47.03 -13.99 -27.39
N THR A 288 47.12 -12.93 -26.57
CA THR A 288 46.19 -12.65 -25.47
C THR A 288 45.04 -11.73 -25.87
N ASP A 289 43.99 -12.29 -26.46
CA ASP A 289 42.64 -11.71 -26.36
C ASP A 289 41.75 -12.68 -25.56
N THR A 290 41.38 -12.26 -24.35
CA THR A 290 40.54 -13.10 -23.48
C THR A 290 39.10 -13.03 -23.96
N ASP A 291 38.60 -14.15 -24.50
CA ASP A 291 37.21 -14.35 -24.92
C ASP A 291 36.27 -14.52 -23.70
N ALA A 292 36.36 -13.55 -22.78
CA ALA A 292 35.57 -13.48 -21.56
C ALA A 292 34.13 -13.12 -21.93
N PRO A 293 33.11 -13.87 -21.48
CA PRO A 293 31.73 -13.62 -21.86
C PRO A 293 31.26 -12.28 -21.31
N ALA A 294 31.25 -11.25 -22.17
CA ALA A 294 30.93 -9.86 -21.82
C ALA A 294 29.72 -9.74 -20.88
N LEU A 295 30.01 -9.38 -19.63
CA LEU A 295 29.09 -9.43 -18.50
C LEU A 295 27.89 -8.50 -18.72
N THR A 296 26.71 -8.89 -18.21
CA THR A 296 25.55 -8.00 -18.17
C THR A 296 25.83 -6.77 -17.31
N SER A 297 25.08 -5.68 -17.51
CA SER A 297 25.23 -4.45 -16.70
C SER A 297 25.13 -4.72 -15.19
N LEU A 298 24.22 -5.61 -14.76
CA LEU A 298 24.09 -6.02 -13.35
C LEU A 298 25.30 -6.83 -12.86
N GLN A 299 25.87 -7.70 -13.70
CA GLN A 299 27.10 -8.43 -13.34
C GLN A 299 28.34 -7.50 -13.31
N LEU A 300 28.38 -6.46 -14.15
CA LEU A 300 29.42 -5.43 -14.10
C LEU A 300 29.29 -4.57 -12.84
N THR A 301 28.08 -4.15 -12.44
CA THR A 301 27.90 -3.39 -11.19
C THR A 301 28.23 -4.25 -9.98
N LEU A 302 27.79 -5.52 -9.93
CA LEU A 302 28.17 -6.47 -8.88
C LEU A 302 29.70 -6.67 -8.80
N LYS A 303 30.39 -6.91 -9.93
CA LYS A 303 31.85 -7.01 -9.96
C LYS A 303 32.52 -5.73 -9.43
N SER A 304 32.04 -4.55 -9.83
CA SER A 304 32.56 -3.26 -9.33
C SER A 304 32.31 -3.02 -7.84
N LEU A 305 31.29 -3.67 -7.26
CA LEU A 305 30.99 -3.62 -5.83
C LEU A 305 31.90 -4.56 -5.07
N GLU A 306 32.13 -5.78 -5.57
CA GLU A 306 33.07 -6.72 -4.95
C GLU A 306 34.54 -6.27 -5.06
N GLU A 307 34.94 -5.64 -6.16
CA GLU A 307 36.25 -4.97 -6.29
C GLU A 307 36.43 -3.83 -5.28
N ARG A 308 35.37 -3.04 -5.03
CA ARG A 308 35.39 -2.00 -3.98
C ARG A 308 35.41 -2.58 -2.58
N LEU A 309 34.72 -3.70 -2.31
CA LEU A 309 34.75 -4.39 -1.02
C LEU A 309 36.08 -5.11 -0.77
N ALA A 310 36.81 -5.51 -1.82
CA ALA A 310 38.17 -6.03 -1.69
C ALA A 310 39.18 -4.93 -1.29
N ALA A 311 38.93 -3.68 -1.69
CA ALA A 311 39.73 -2.52 -1.27
C ALA A 311 39.29 -1.94 0.09
N HIS A 312 37.98 -1.92 0.36
CA HIS A 312 37.35 -1.32 1.54
C HIS A 312 36.27 -2.24 2.13
N PRO A 313 36.67 -3.32 2.85
CA PRO A 313 35.73 -4.31 3.42
C PRO A 313 34.89 -3.75 4.57
N ASP A 314 35.27 -2.59 5.11
CA ASP A 314 34.59 -1.80 6.13
C ASP A 314 33.40 -0.97 5.59
N SER A 315 33.24 -0.88 4.27
CA SER A 315 32.27 0.00 3.62
C SER A 315 30.83 -0.54 3.70
N ILE A 316 30.15 -0.31 4.82
CA ILE A 316 28.73 -0.68 5.04
C ILE A 316 27.81 -0.28 3.86
N PRO A 317 27.85 0.95 3.29
CA PRO A 317 26.99 1.30 2.16
C PRO A 317 27.24 0.45 0.91
N THR A 318 28.49 0.02 0.70
CA THR A 318 28.86 -0.86 -0.43
C THR A 318 28.35 -2.28 -0.23
N TRP A 319 28.37 -2.80 1.02
CA TRP A 319 27.71 -4.05 1.38
C TRP A 319 26.19 -4.00 1.16
N LEU A 320 25.53 -2.90 1.55
CA LEU A 320 24.09 -2.73 1.37
C LEU A 320 23.69 -2.55 -0.11
N ALA A 321 24.55 -1.94 -0.94
CA ALA A 321 24.37 -1.87 -2.38
C ALA A 321 24.58 -3.24 -3.07
N LEU A 322 25.55 -4.04 -2.61
CA LEU A 322 25.71 -5.42 -3.08
C LEU A 322 24.46 -6.26 -2.73
N LEU A 323 23.92 -6.08 -1.52
CA LEU A 323 22.68 -6.72 -1.09
C LEU A 323 21.49 -6.32 -1.98
N SER A 324 21.27 -5.03 -2.24
CA SER A 324 20.13 -4.62 -3.08
C SER A 324 20.26 -5.14 -4.52
N HIS A 325 21.44 -5.06 -5.14
CA HIS A 325 21.68 -5.58 -6.49
C HIS A 325 21.64 -7.11 -6.59
N THR A 326 21.99 -7.86 -5.54
CA THR A 326 21.81 -9.32 -5.54
C THR A 326 20.34 -9.71 -5.38
N LEU A 327 19.56 -9.00 -4.54
CA LEU A 327 18.14 -9.26 -4.33
C LEU A 327 17.26 -8.99 -5.56
N THR A 328 17.66 -8.09 -6.48
CA THR A 328 16.95 -7.88 -7.76
C THR A 328 17.06 -9.06 -8.73
N THR A 329 18.01 -9.98 -8.53
CA THR A 329 18.12 -11.19 -9.36
C THR A 329 16.96 -12.19 -9.14
N VAL A 330 16.29 -12.13 -7.98
CA VAL A 330 15.14 -12.99 -7.65
C VAL A 330 13.84 -12.28 -8.01
N PRO A 331 13.02 -12.80 -8.96
CA PRO A 331 11.72 -12.22 -9.30
C PRO A 331 10.77 -12.22 -8.10
N ALA A 332 10.23 -11.05 -7.76
CA ALA A 332 9.37 -10.86 -6.57
C ALA A 332 8.10 -11.74 -6.56
N HIS A 333 7.66 -12.17 -7.74
CA HIS A 333 6.45 -12.97 -7.97
C HIS A 333 6.70 -14.48 -8.07
N SER A 334 7.91 -14.96 -7.76
CA SER A 334 8.16 -16.40 -7.62
C SER A 334 7.52 -16.95 -6.34
N LYS A 335 7.06 -18.21 -6.37
CA LYS A 335 6.76 -18.93 -5.13
C LYS A 335 8.05 -19.03 -4.30
N ASN A 336 7.92 -18.85 -2.99
CA ASN A 336 9.02 -18.79 -2.02
C ASN A 336 10.03 -17.63 -2.24
N ALA A 337 9.70 -16.60 -3.04
CA ALA A 337 10.60 -15.46 -3.30
C ALA A 337 11.09 -14.75 -2.03
N ALA A 338 10.21 -14.58 -1.02
CA ALA A 338 10.58 -13.98 0.26
C ALA A 338 11.67 -14.78 0.97
N ARG A 339 11.47 -16.09 1.16
CA ARG A 339 12.45 -16.97 1.81
C ARG A 339 13.77 -17.06 1.05
N ALA A 340 13.72 -17.22 -0.29
CA ALA A 340 14.92 -17.25 -1.12
C ALA A 340 15.72 -15.94 -1.05
N ARG A 341 15.03 -14.80 -0.97
CA ARG A 341 15.64 -13.48 -0.75
C ARG A 341 16.26 -13.37 0.64
N ALA A 342 15.60 -13.87 1.69
CA ALA A 342 16.14 -13.90 3.04
C ALA A 342 17.38 -14.82 3.15
N GLU A 343 17.37 -15.99 2.51
CA GLU A 343 18.52 -16.91 2.45
C GLU A 343 19.73 -16.27 1.73
N ILE A 344 19.50 -15.56 0.62
CA ILE A 344 20.54 -14.75 -0.05
C ILE A 344 21.02 -13.62 0.87
N ALA A 345 20.11 -12.87 1.50
CA ALA A 345 20.45 -11.75 2.37
C ALA A 345 21.32 -12.19 3.56
N LEU A 346 20.97 -13.31 4.20
CA LEU A 346 21.76 -13.93 5.25
C LEU A 346 23.19 -14.26 4.79
N SER A 347 23.36 -14.83 3.60
CA SER A 347 24.71 -15.16 3.07
C SER A 347 25.57 -13.91 2.86
N VAL A 348 24.98 -12.82 2.35
CA VAL A 348 25.68 -11.56 2.09
C VAL A 348 25.98 -10.81 3.39
N LEU A 349 25.03 -10.78 4.33
CA LEU A 349 25.15 -10.07 5.60
C LEU A 349 26.08 -10.80 6.58
N ALA A 350 26.06 -12.13 6.64
CA ALA A 350 27.06 -12.90 7.40
C ALA A 350 28.47 -12.64 6.88
N ARG A 351 28.66 -12.60 5.54
CA ARG A 351 29.95 -12.21 4.93
C ARG A 351 30.33 -10.77 5.30
N ALA A 352 29.39 -9.83 5.32
CA ALA A 352 29.63 -8.44 5.70
C ALA A 352 30.07 -8.31 7.17
N LEU A 353 29.35 -8.96 8.10
CA LEU A 353 29.67 -8.95 9.54
C LEU A 353 31.05 -9.57 9.82
N ALA A 354 31.38 -10.68 9.15
CA ALA A 354 32.68 -11.36 9.30
C ALA A 354 33.86 -10.63 8.65
N ALA A 355 33.63 -9.72 7.69
CA ALA A 355 34.70 -9.10 6.90
C ALA A 355 35.56 -8.08 7.68
N HIS A 356 35.00 -7.40 8.71
CA HIS A 356 35.74 -6.39 9.46
C HIS A 356 35.13 -6.14 10.86
N PRO A 357 35.94 -5.92 11.94
CA PRO A 357 35.42 -5.70 13.29
C PRO A 357 34.52 -4.47 13.46
N ALA A 358 34.60 -3.47 12.58
CA ALA A 358 33.65 -2.35 12.58
C ALA A 358 32.26 -2.79 12.07
N ASN A 359 32.20 -3.71 11.11
CA ASN A 359 30.95 -4.25 10.57
C ASN A 359 30.23 -5.09 11.63
N ALA A 360 30.98 -5.88 12.40
CA ALA A 360 30.45 -6.63 13.56
C ALA A 360 29.87 -5.72 14.67
N ARG A 361 30.13 -4.40 14.65
CA ARG A 361 29.51 -3.38 15.52
C ARG A 361 28.45 -2.54 14.80
N SER A 362 28.10 -2.86 13.56
CA SER A 362 27.12 -2.09 12.78
C SER A 362 25.69 -2.49 13.15
N THR A 363 25.00 -1.57 13.80
CA THR A 363 23.55 -1.58 14.06
C THR A 363 22.76 -1.91 12.79
N THR A 364 23.08 -1.25 11.67
CA THR A 364 22.42 -1.43 10.37
C THR A 364 22.52 -2.85 9.84
N LEU A 365 23.72 -3.46 9.92
CA LEU A 365 23.97 -4.81 9.43
C LEU A 365 23.31 -5.85 10.33
N TRP A 366 23.44 -5.73 11.66
CA TRP A 366 22.78 -6.63 12.61
C TRP A 366 21.26 -6.58 12.51
N LEU A 367 20.65 -5.39 12.43
CA LEU A 367 19.21 -5.26 12.28
C LEU A 367 18.70 -5.92 10.97
N ARG A 368 19.44 -5.78 9.86
CA ARG A 368 19.08 -6.46 8.60
C ARG A 368 19.37 -7.96 8.64
N TYR A 369 20.40 -8.40 9.37
CA TYR A 369 20.76 -9.81 9.54
C TYR A 369 19.69 -10.55 10.34
N MET A 370 19.26 -10.01 11.49
CA MET A 370 18.21 -10.60 12.32
C MET A 370 16.85 -10.64 11.61
N ARG A 371 16.49 -9.59 10.85
CA ARG A 371 15.26 -9.58 10.02
C ARG A 371 15.26 -10.71 8.98
N ALA A 372 16.37 -10.92 8.27
CA ALA A 372 16.50 -12.02 7.32
C ALA A 372 16.60 -13.39 8.01
N GLY A 373 17.16 -13.46 9.21
CA GLY A 373 17.24 -14.66 10.04
C GLY A 373 15.88 -15.20 10.45
N GLU A 374 14.98 -14.31 10.87
CA GLU A 374 13.64 -14.65 11.36
C GLU A 374 12.77 -15.38 10.31
N GLU A 375 12.92 -15.05 9.02
CA GLU A 375 12.20 -15.71 7.92
C GLU A 375 12.67 -17.15 7.62
N VAL A 376 13.86 -17.51 8.12
CA VAL A 376 14.61 -18.69 7.66
C VAL A 376 14.86 -19.69 8.79
N TRP A 377 15.20 -19.21 9.99
CA TRP A 377 15.64 -20.00 11.12
C TRP A 377 14.48 -20.46 12.04
N PRO A 378 14.64 -21.57 12.77
CA PRO A 378 13.72 -21.94 13.85
C PRO A 378 13.89 -21.02 15.08
N GLU A 379 12.82 -20.84 15.85
CA GLU A 379 12.75 -19.93 17.02
C GLU A 379 13.94 -20.05 17.99
N GLY A 380 14.44 -21.27 18.24
CA GLY A 380 15.59 -21.51 19.11
C GLY A 380 16.86 -20.80 18.61
N LYS A 381 17.16 -20.91 17.31
CA LYS A 381 18.32 -20.24 16.71
C LYS A 381 18.12 -18.72 16.60
N VAL A 382 16.89 -18.27 16.31
CA VAL A 382 16.55 -16.83 16.33
C VAL A 382 16.87 -16.23 17.70
N ARG A 383 16.58 -16.96 18.80
CA ARG A 383 16.93 -16.54 20.16
C ARG A 383 18.44 -16.49 20.40
N GLU A 384 19.19 -17.51 20.00
CA GLU A 384 20.66 -17.54 20.15
C GLU A 384 21.33 -16.36 19.42
N GLU A 385 20.94 -16.10 18.18
CA GLU A 385 21.49 -15.01 17.36
C GLU A 385 21.07 -13.62 17.89
N TRP A 386 19.90 -13.49 18.53
CA TRP A 386 19.52 -12.29 19.28
C TRP A 386 20.41 -12.06 20.51
N GLU A 387 20.77 -13.12 21.25
CA GLU A 387 21.69 -13.05 22.39
C GLU A 387 23.13 -12.67 22.00
N ASP A 388 23.51 -12.84 20.72
CA ASP A 388 24.74 -12.31 20.14
C ASP A 388 24.57 -10.87 19.63
N ALA A 389 23.51 -10.56 18.89
CA ALA A 389 23.22 -9.21 18.38
C ALA A 389 23.17 -8.16 19.51
N VAL A 390 22.53 -8.52 20.64
CA VAL A 390 22.40 -7.68 21.84
C VAL A 390 23.77 -7.32 22.47
N ARG A 391 24.84 -8.07 22.20
CA ARG A 391 26.20 -7.78 22.72
C ARG A 391 26.85 -6.56 22.05
N VAL A 392 26.30 -6.09 20.93
CA VAL A 392 26.65 -4.78 20.34
C VAL A 392 26.12 -3.63 21.19
N ASP A 393 25.07 -3.88 21.98
CA ASP A 393 24.55 -2.99 23.03
C ASP A 393 24.13 -1.60 22.51
N ASP A 394 23.54 -1.58 21.31
CA ASP A 394 22.95 -0.41 20.66
C ASP A 394 21.45 -0.33 20.98
N VAL A 395 20.94 0.88 21.25
CA VAL A 395 19.53 1.12 21.58
C VAL A 395 18.57 0.63 20.50
N GLU A 396 18.89 0.75 19.21
CA GLU A 396 17.98 0.28 18.14
C GLU A 396 17.96 -1.26 18.04
N ILE A 397 19.04 -1.95 18.41
CA ILE A 397 19.05 -3.42 18.54
C ILE A 397 18.18 -3.84 19.72
N TRP A 398 18.35 -3.20 20.87
CA TRP A 398 17.50 -3.42 22.04
C TRP A 398 16.02 -3.15 21.76
N MET A 399 15.70 -2.07 21.02
CA MET A 399 14.32 -1.78 20.61
C MET A 399 13.77 -2.85 19.66
N ALA A 400 14.56 -3.31 18.68
CA ALA A 400 14.13 -4.34 17.74
C ALA A 400 14.00 -5.73 18.40
N TRP A 401 14.84 -6.04 19.39
CA TRP A 401 14.72 -7.22 20.24
C TRP A 401 13.44 -7.18 21.06
N LEU A 402 13.07 -6.02 21.62
CA LEU A 402 11.81 -5.85 22.35
C LEU A 402 10.59 -5.94 21.41
N ASP A 403 10.64 -5.31 20.23
CA ASP A 403 9.62 -5.47 19.16
C ASP A 403 9.43 -6.97 18.78
N TRP A 404 10.50 -7.78 18.81
CA TRP A 404 10.44 -9.24 18.61
C TRP A 404 9.84 -9.97 19.82
N ARG A 405 10.34 -9.71 21.04
CA ARG A 405 9.87 -10.33 22.29
C ARG A 405 8.38 -10.12 22.51
N VAL A 406 7.88 -8.89 22.34
CA VAL A 406 6.45 -8.56 22.46
C VAL A 406 5.60 -9.40 21.51
N ARG A 407 6.06 -9.63 20.27
CA ARG A 407 5.34 -10.45 19.28
C ARG A 407 5.41 -11.97 19.52
N THR A 408 6.43 -12.46 20.20
CA THR A 408 6.60 -13.91 20.49
C THR A 408 6.17 -14.32 21.90
N SER A 409 5.95 -13.35 22.80
CA SER A 409 5.42 -13.55 24.15
C SER A 409 4.05 -14.25 24.14
N ARG A 410 3.78 -15.01 25.21
CA ARG A 410 2.46 -15.58 25.51
C ARG A 410 1.90 -15.09 26.85
N ALA A 411 2.77 -14.74 27.79
CA ALA A 411 2.40 -14.24 29.12
C ALA A 411 2.83 -12.78 29.24
N ILE A 412 2.17 -11.89 28.48
CA ILE A 412 2.59 -10.48 28.32
C ILE A 412 2.88 -9.78 29.66
N LEU A 413 2.09 -10.01 30.71
CA LEU A 413 2.25 -9.33 32.00
C LEU A 413 3.51 -9.72 32.78
N THR A 414 4.07 -10.91 32.54
CA THR A 414 5.34 -11.37 33.16
C THR A 414 6.50 -11.17 32.21
N ASP A 415 6.37 -11.65 30.98
CA ASP A 415 7.43 -11.63 29.95
C ASP A 415 7.91 -10.20 29.72
N LEU A 416 6.98 -9.25 29.56
CA LEU A 416 7.29 -7.84 29.31
C LEU A 416 8.03 -7.19 30.49
N VAL A 417 7.76 -7.58 31.73
CA VAL A 417 8.41 -6.98 32.91
C VAL A 417 9.87 -7.43 33.00
N GLU A 418 10.14 -8.72 32.78
CA GLU A 418 11.51 -9.25 32.74
C GLU A 418 12.30 -8.67 31.55
N ASP A 419 11.67 -8.62 30.37
CA ASP A 419 12.29 -8.09 29.16
C ASP A 419 12.59 -6.59 29.27
N VAL A 420 11.63 -5.79 29.75
CA VAL A 420 11.83 -4.34 29.98
C VAL A 420 12.91 -4.11 31.04
N GLY A 421 12.86 -4.83 32.17
CA GLY A 421 13.88 -4.71 33.21
C GLY A 421 15.30 -4.99 32.69
N ARG A 422 15.44 -6.00 31.82
CA ARG A 422 16.70 -6.32 31.13
C ARG A 422 17.20 -5.17 30.25
N VAL A 423 16.35 -4.59 29.40
CA VAL A 423 16.76 -3.46 28.53
C VAL A 423 17.06 -2.20 29.35
N VAL A 424 16.21 -1.86 30.31
CA VAL A 424 16.35 -0.68 31.18
C VAL A 424 17.65 -0.73 31.97
N TYR A 425 18.06 -1.91 32.46
CA TYR A 425 19.33 -2.12 33.14
C TYR A 425 20.55 -1.95 32.21
N ALA A 426 20.45 -2.37 30.94
CA ALA A 426 21.52 -2.18 29.95
C ALA A 426 21.69 -0.71 29.59
N LEU A 427 20.61 -0.02 29.21
CA LEU A 427 20.62 1.41 28.85
C LEU A 427 20.98 2.29 30.06
N GLY A 428 20.58 1.89 31.27
CA GLY A 428 20.92 2.58 32.51
C GLY A 428 22.42 2.63 32.81
N LYS A 429 23.20 1.62 32.39
CA LYS A 429 24.68 1.64 32.48
C LYS A 429 25.34 2.67 31.57
N LYS A 430 24.59 3.24 30.62
CA LYS A 430 25.04 4.29 29.68
C LYS A 430 24.46 5.66 29.97
N GLU A 431 23.67 5.78 31.05
CA GLU A 431 22.91 6.99 31.41
C GLU A 431 21.96 7.45 30.28
N ASP A 432 21.54 6.54 29.39
CA ASP A 432 20.60 6.85 28.28
C ASP A 432 19.15 6.86 28.77
N GLU A 433 18.81 7.92 29.51
CA GLU A 433 17.45 8.19 29.99
C GLU A 433 16.41 8.27 28.85
N VAL A 434 16.81 8.68 27.64
CA VAL A 434 15.90 8.79 26.49
C VAL A 434 15.65 7.40 25.89
N GLY A 435 16.67 6.56 25.79
CA GLY A 435 16.54 5.14 25.46
C GLY A 435 15.66 4.40 26.46
N GLN A 436 15.89 4.55 27.77
CA GLN A 436 15.03 3.96 28.80
C GLN A 436 13.57 4.40 28.65
N LEU A 437 13.32 5.69 28.39
CA LEU A 437 11.98 6.21 28.14
C LEU A 437 11.31 5.63 26.87
N ARG A 438 12.07 5.34 25.80
CA ARG A 438 11.57 4.61 24.61
C ARG A 438 11.17 3.17 24.92
N VAL A 439 11.77 2.55 25.95
CA VAL A 439 11.37 1.23 26.46
C VAL A 439 10.07 1.31 27.25
N LEU A 440 9.97 2.23 28.24
CA LEU A 440 8.75 2.45 29.02
C LEU A 440 7.56 2.76 28.10
N TRP A 441 7.77 3.59 27.06
CA TRP A 441 6.73 3.90 26.09
C TRP A 441 6.24 2.68 25.31
N ARG A 442 7.15 1.82 24.83
CA ARG A 442 6.78 0.54 24.19
C ARG A 442 6.03 -0.37 25.14
N ALA A 443 6.45 -0.46 26.40
CA ALA A 443 5.76 -1.26 27.42
C ALA A 443 4.33 -0.77 27.65
N ALA A 444 4.13 0.54 27.81
CA ALA A 444 2.79 1.14 27.95
C ALA A 444 1.93 0.92 26.69
N VAL A 445 2.49 1.06 25.49
CA VAL A 445 1.77 0.78 24.24
C VAL A 445 1.40 -0.70 24.12
N ALA A 446 2.30 -1.63 24.42
CA ALA A 446 2.02 -3.07 24.39
C ALA A 446 0.94 -3.48 25.40
N LEU A 447 0.98 -2.92 26.62
CA LEU A 447 -0.06 -3.11 27.64
C LEU A 447 -1.42 -2.60 27.16
N ARG A 448 -1.48 -1.35 26.66
CA ARG A 448 -2.72 -0.76 26.12
C ARG A 448 -3.28 -1.58 24.97
N ASP A 449 -2.43 -1.96 24.02
CA ASP A 449 -2.85 -2.65 22.80
C ASP A 449 -3.34 -4.07 23.11
N ALA A 450 -2.83 -4.71 24.17
CA ALA A 450 -3.33 -5.97 24.73
C ALA A 450 -4.58 -5.82 25.64
N GLY A 451 -5.11 -4.61 25.81
CA GLY A 451 -6.33 -4.32 26.58
C GLY A 451 -6.11 -3.88 28.03
N TYR A 452 -4.88 -3.86 28.53
CA TYR A 452 -4.52 -3.39 29.88
C TYR A 452 -4.34 -1.86 29.91
N VAL A 453 -5.35 -1.13 29.42
CA VAL A 453 -5.33 0.33 29.24
C VAL A 453 -5.11 1.08 30.55
N GLU A 454 -5.71 0.60 31.63
CA GLU A 454 -5.58 1.14 32.99
C GLU A 454 -4.13 1.04 33.48
N ARG A 455 -3.50 -0.13 33.38
CA ARG A 455 -2.10 -0.36 33.79
C ARG A 455 -1.12 0.45 32.93
N ALA A 456 -1.42 0.64 31.65
CA ALA A 456 -0.65 1.49 30.76
C ALA A 456 -0.72 2.98 31.15
N ASN A 457 -1.89 3.50 31.51
CA ASN A 457 -2.03 4.87 32.02
C ASN A 457 -1.45 5.02 33.43
N ALA A 458 -1.64 4.04 34.32
CA ALA A 458 -1.06 4.01 35.66
C ALA A 458 0.46 4.21 35.65
N LEU A 459 1.14 3.54 34.72
CA LEU A 459 2.58 3.67 34.50
C LEU A 459 2.97 5.12 34.13
N PHE A 460 2.20 5.79 33.27
CA PHE A 460 2.39 7.21 32.98
C PHE A 460 2.09 8.11 34.20
N GLN A 461 1.02 7.87 34.95
CA GLN A 461 0.68 8.66 36.14
C GLN A 461 1.79 8.60 37.20
N ALA A 462 2.21 7.39 37.58
CA ALA A 462 3.26 7.18 38.57
C ALA A 462 4.62 7.72 38.12
N GLN A 463 4.98 7.53 36.84
CA GLN A 463 6.20 8.12 36.30
C GLN A 463 6.13 9.65 36.27
N ALA A 464 4.96 10.25 36.00
CA ALA A 464 4.81 11.71 36.03
C ALA A 464 4.93 12.28 37.46
N GLU A 465 4.37 11.61 38.48
CA GLU A 465 4.56 12.01 39.89
C GLU A 465 6.06 11.99 40.27
N LEU A 466 6.81 10.95 39.88
CA LEU A 466 8.28 10.90 40.05
C LEU A 466 9.01 12.06 39.34
N LEU A 467 8.61 12.42 38.13
CA LEU A 467 9.34 13.41 37.32
C LEU A 467 9.04 14.86 37.70
N TYR A 468 7.78 15.18 38.04
CA TYR A 468 7.34 16.56 38.28
C TYR A 468 7.03 16.86 39.76
N ARG A 469 6.67 15.85 40.55
CA ARG A 469 6.05 16.02 41.88
C ARG A 469 6.75 15.29 43.02
N LEU A 470 7.95 14.75 42.81
CA LEU A 470 8.81 14.14 43.83
C LEU A 470 9.04 15.09 45.04
N PRO A 471 8.74 14.67 46.29
CA PRO A 471 9.06 15.43 47.49
C PRO A 471 10.56 15.72 47.65
N THR A 472 10.89 16.93 48.13
CA THR A 472 12.30 17.35 48.36
C THR A 472 13.00 16.59 49.48
N THR A 473 12.21 16.01 50.38
CA THR A 473 12.57 15.03 51.43
C THR A 473 13.06 13.69 50.89
N LEU A 474 12.65 13.31 49.67
CA LEU A 474 12.94 12.01 49.06
C LEU A 474 13.90 12.13 47.87
N SER A 475 14.02 13.31 47.26
CA SER A 475 14.87 13.54 46.08
C SER A 475 16.37 13.24 46.27
N THR A 476 16.85 13.26 47.52
CA THR A 476 18.24 12.92 47.89
C THR A 476 18.44 11.45 48.28
N LYS A 477 17.37 10.66 48.40
CA LYS A 477 17.43 9.23 48.77
C LYS A 477 17.69 8.31 47.56
N PRO A 478 18.10 7.05 47.77
CA PRO A 478 18.12 6.02 46.73
C PRO A 478 16.76 5.84 46.03
N PHE A 479 16.76 5.32 44.81
CA PHE A 479 15.53 5.17 44.02
C PHE A 479 14.50 4.24 44.68
N GLU A 480 14.93 3.15 45.32
CA GLU A 480 14.01 2.27 46.06
C GLU A 480 13.28 2.99 47.21
N ASP A 481 13.93 3.92 47.92
CA ASP A 481 13.28 4.73 48.95
C ASP A 481 12.28 5.74 48.36
N GLN A 482 12.51 6.19 47.12
CA GLN A 482 11.55 7.03 46.38
C GLN A 482 10.34 6.19 45.94
N LEU A 483 10.57 4.96 45.46
CA LEU A 483 9.49 4.01 45.13
C LEU A 483 8.68 3.63 46.37
N ASN A 484 9.33 3.34 47.51
CA ASN A 484 8.64 3.05 48.79
C ASN A 484 7.74 4.21 49.25
N GLY A 485 8.19 5.46 49.08
CA GLY A 485 7.36 6.64 49.41
C GLY A 485 6.26 6.94 48.40
N LEU A 486 6.41 6.46 47.15
CA LEU A 486 5.40 6.57 46.10
C LEU A 486 4.32 5.49 46.24
N GLU A 487 4.68 4.31 46.72
CA GLU A 487 3.77 3.21 47.10
C GLU A 487 2.78 3.68 48.16
N GLU A 488 3.26 4.30 49.25
CA GLU A 488 2.40 4.88 50.30
C GLU A 488 1.46 5.99 49.77
N PHE A 489 1.88 6.75 48.76
CA PHE A 489 1.02 7.73 48.09
C PHE A 489 0.01 7.06 47.14
N TRP A 490 0.41 6.03 46.40
CA TRP A 490 -0.44 5.27 45.49
C TRP A 490 -1.60 4.60 46.24
N ASP A 491 -1.26 3.95 47.36
CA ASP A 491 -2.17 3.21 48.24
C ASP A 491 -3.06 4.14 49.10
N SER A 492 -2.72 5.44 49.20
CA SER A 492 -3.61 6.45 49.79
C SER A 492 -4.80 6.83 48.89
N GLU A 493 -4.83 6.31 47.65
CA GLU A 493 -5.87 6.46 46.61
C GLU A 493 -6.26 7.89 46.20
N VAL A 494 -5.65 8.93 46.79
CA VAL A 494 -5.88 10.35 46.47
C VAL A 494 -5.72 10.67 44.97
N PRO A 495 -6.32 11.76 44.45
CA PRO A 495 -6.25 12.09 43.03
C PRO A 495 -4.80 12.27 42.51
N ARG A 496 -4.43 11.43 41.55
CA ARG A 496 -3.08 11.25 40.95
C ARG A 496 -2.89 12.18 39.74
N LEU A 497 -1.66 12.47 39.35
CA LEU A 497 -1.34 13.26 38.15
C LEU A 497 -2.14 12.76 36.92
N GLY A 498 -2.79 13.67 36.20
CA GLY A 498 -3.76 13.39 35.13
C GLY A 498 -5.23 13.38 35.57
N GLU A 499 -5.54 13.23 36.86
CA GLU A 499 -6.92 13.19 37.38
C GLU A 499 -7.43 14.58 37.78
N PRO A 500 -8.74 14.87 37.62
CA PRO A 500 -9.31 16.18 37.93
C PRO A 500 -9.18 16.52 39.41
N GLY A 501 -8.57 17.67 39.70
CA GLY A 501 -8.35 18.14 41.07
C GLY A 501 -7.05 17.65 41.72
N ALA A 502 -6.25 16.82 41.03
CA ALA A 502 -4.99 16.30 41.54
C ALA A 502 -4.02 17.41 41.96
N LEU A 503 -3.56 17.32 43.22
CA LEU A 503 -2.60 18.24 43.82
C LEU A 503 -1.15 17.73 43.73
N GLY A 504 -0.94 16.44 43.43
CA GLY A 504 0.37 15.81 43.25
C GLY A 504 1.11 15.47 44.54
N TRP A 505 1.96 14.46 44.48
CA TRP A 505 2.60 13.78 45.62
C TRP A 505 3.32 14.74 46.59
N SER A 506 4.13 15.69 46.09
CA SER A 506 4.81 16.69 46.93
C SER A 506 3.88 17.59 47.75
N THR A 507 2.64 17.81 47.32
CA THR A 507 1.66 18.58 48.10
C THR A 507 0.99 17.70 49.17
N TRP A 508 0.77 16.41 48.89
CA TRP A 508 0.22 15.46 49.86
C TRP A 508 1.18 15.21 51.03
N GLU A 509 2.47 14.96 50.78
CA GLU A 509 3.43 14.77 51.88
C GLU A 509 3.60 16.06 52.69
N ALA A 510 3.67 17.23 52.04
CA ALA A 510 3.73 18.53 52.72
C ALA A 510 2.46 18.88 53.53
N SER A 511 1.35 18.18 53.30
CA SER A 511 0.08 18.37 54.02
C SER A 511 -0.09 17.41 55.21
N ASN A 512 0.99 16.73 55.64
CA ASN A 512 0.97 15.64 56.62
C ASN A 512 0.11 14.44 56.20
N ARG A 513 0.19 14.04 54.92
CA ARG A 513 -0.40 12.79 54.37
C ARG A 513 -1.91 12.65 54.65
N PRO A 514 -2.74 13.63 54.26
CA PRO A 514 -4.16 13.62 54.57
C PRO A 514 -4.91 12.53 53.79
N SER A 515 -5.69 11.72 54.50
CA SER A 515 -6.73 10.87 53.92
C SER A 515 -7.92 11.74 53.47
N HIS A 516 -7.82 12.30 52.27
CA HIS A 516 -8.93 13.02 51.66
C HIS A 516 -10.06 12.06 51.22
N PRO A 517 -11.32 12.51 51.20
CA PRO A 517 -12.46 11.65 50.85
C PRO A 517 -12.42 11.21 49.39
N SER A 518 -13.24 10.18 49.09
CA SER A 518 -13.35 9.47 47.82
C SER A 518 -13.21 10.35 46.57
N PRO A 519 -12.49 9.88 45.53
CA PRO A 519 -12.39 10.57 44.23
C PRO A 519 -13.77 10.74 43.57
N PRO A 520 -13.89 11.58 42.52
CA PRO A 520 -15.11 11.63 41.72
C PRO A 520 -15.41 10.24 41.15
N SER A 521 -16.62 9.74 41.43
CA SER A 521 -17.04 8.39 41.04
C SER A 521 -16.74 8.11 39.55
N PRO A 522 -16.13 6.96 39.23
CA PRO A 522 -15.82 6.63 37.84
C PRO A 522 -17.11 6.59 37.00
N PRO A 523 -17.05 6.93 35.70
CA PRO A 523 -18.19 6.73 34.82
C PRO A 523 -18.58 5.25 34.83
N HIS A 524 -19.83 4.96 35.24
CA HIS A 524 -20.39 3.60 35.27
C HIS A 524 -20.14 2.87 33.95
N ALA A 525 -20.05 1.53 34.04
CA ALA A 525 -19.93 0.67 32.88
C ALA A 525 -21.00 1.06 31.81
N PRO A 526 -20.59 1.51 30.62
CA PRO A 526 -21.53 2.00 29.62
C PRO A 526 -22.36 0.83 29.11
N SER A 527 -23.66 0.82 29.46
CA SER A 527 -24.56 -0.30 29.14
C SER A 527 -24.52 -0.64 27.65
N PRO A 528 -24.40 -1.94 27.28
CA PRO A 528 -24.20 -2.34 25.89
C PRO A 528 -25.39 -1.93 25.02
N ASP A 529 -25.12 -1.33 23.85
CA ASP A 529 -26.13 -0.67 23.03
C ASP A 529 -27.24 -1.65 22.59
N PRO A 530 -28.48 -1.51 23.09
CA PRO A 530 -29.56 -2.45 22.81
C PRO A 530 -30.05 -2.39 21.34
N ARG A 531 -29.60 -1.39 20.57
CA ARG A 531 -29.87 -1.28 19.13
C ARG A 531 -29.04 -2.27 18.30
N ILE A 532 -27.95 -2.80 18.86
CA ILE A 532 -27.12 -3.82 18.20
C ILE A 532 -27.74 -5.19 18.48
N ALA A 533 -28.48 -5.73 17.51
CA ALA A 533 -29.21 -7.00 17.68
C ALA A 533 -28.28 -8.22 17.84
N ASP A 534 -27.14 -8.23 17.14
CA ASP A 534 -26.15 -9.30 17.15
C ASP A 534 -25.30 -9.28 18.44
N PRO A 535 -25.28 -10.36 19.26
CA PRO A 535 -24.50 -10.40 20.50
C PRO A 535 -23.00 -10.20 20.30
N TYR A 536 -22.40 -10.76 19.24
CA TYR A 536 -20.97 -10.64 18.96
C TYR A 536 -20.56 -9.20 18.67
N ALA A 537 -21.35 -8.51 17.85
CA ALA A 537 -21.13 -7.10 17.54
C ALA A 537 -21.40 -6.20 18.75
N ARG A 538 -22.35 -6.59 19.62
CA ARG A 538 -22.68 -5.86 20.86
C ARG A 538 -21.55 -5.99 21.89
N TRP A 539 -21.03 -7.20 22.11
CA TRP A 539 -19.86 -7.47 22.95
C TRP A 539 -18.64 -6.66 22.49
N ALA A 540 -18.27 -6.78 21.22
CA ALA A 540 -17.10 -6.07 20.68
C ALA A 540 -17.27 -4.54 20.67
N ALA A 541 -18.49 -4.04 20.50
CA ALA A 541 -18.80 -2.61 20.68
C ALA A 541 -18.67 -2.17 22.14
N SER A 542 -19.08 -3.00 23.10
CA SER A 542 -18.93 -2.76 24.54
C SER A 542 -17.45 -2.73 24.95
N GLU A 543 -16.68 -3.78 24.62
CA GLU A 543 -15.22 -3.85 24.84
C GLU A 543 -14.50 -2.62 24.25
N SER A 544 -14.75 -2.32 22.98
CA SER A 544 -14.17 -1.16 22.27
C SER A 544 -14.54 0.19 22.89
N LEU A 545 -15.58 0.27 23.72
CA LEU A 545 -16.09 1.50 24.32
C LEU A 545 -15.61 1.60 25.78
N ALA A 546 -15.63 0.48 26.52
CA ALA A 546 -15.02 0.35 27.84
C ALA A 546 -13.53 0.73 27.80
N ASP A 547 -12.74 0.21 26.84
CA ASP A 547 -11.31 0.55 26.67
C ASP A 547 -11.04 2.03 26.33
N ARG A 548 -12.07 2.80 25.96
CA ARG A 548 -11.98 4.25 25.71
C ARG A 548 -12.51 5.13 26.85
N ILE A 549 -13.37 4.59 27.72
CA ILE A 549 -13.95 5.34 28.86
C ILE A 549 -13.22 4.99 30.17
N ARG A 550 -12.90 3.71 30.40
CA ARG A 550 -12.07 3.25 31.53
C ARG A 550 -10.57 3.37 31.17
N ALA A 551 -10.14 4.58 30.85
CA ALA A 551 -8.75 4.86 30.51
C ALA A 551 -7.83 4.90 31.74
N LEU A 552 -8.34 5.39 32.88
CA LEU A 552 -7.61 5.51 34.13
C LEU A 552 -7.97 4.35 35.10
N PRO A 553 -7.08 3.95 36.02
CA PRO A 553 -7.35 2.90 37.00
C PRO A 553 -8.50 3.24 37.95
N LEU A 554 -9.33 2.24 38.24
CA LEU A 554 -10.30 2.28 39.33
C LEU A 554 -9.58 2.25 40.69
N ARG A 555 -10.27 2.71 41.74
CA ARG A 555 -9.84 2.51 43.13
C ARG A 555 -10.46 1.25 43.72
N SER A 556 -9.84 0.71 44.75
CA SER A 556 -10.38 -0.41 45.54
C SER A 556 -11.70 -0.08 46.23
N THR A 557 -12.01 1.21 46.43
CA THR A 557 -13.31 1.68 46.93
C THR A 557 -14.40 1.82 45.86
N ASP A 558 -14.06 1.70 44.56
CA ASP A 558 -14.99 1.92 43.44
C ASP A 558 -15.68 0.62 42.96
N GLU A 559 -15.26 -0.54 43.48
CA GLU A 559 -15.88 -1.83 43.16
C GLU A 559 -17.19 -2.00 43.94
N ASP A 560 -18.31 -2.08 43.23
CA ASP A 560 -19.64 -2.30 43.81
C ASP A 560 -19.71 -3.76 44.34
N PRO A 561 -19.87 -4.02 45.66
CA PRO A 561 -19.73 -5.38 46.22
C PRO A 561 -20.80 -6.41 45.80
N SER A 562 -21.67 -6.05 44.86
CA SER A 562 -22.66 -6.91 44.21
C SER A 562 -22.23 -7.47 42.85
N ASP A 563 -21.26 -6.85 42.18
CA ASP A 563 -20.76 -7.33 40.87
C ASP A 563 -19.71 -8.42 41.10
N ALA A 564 -20.16 -9.68 41.17
CA ALA A 564 -19.29 -10.85 41.28
C ALA A 564 -18.37 -11.05 40.05
N ASP A 565 -18.70 -10.40 38.94
CA ASP A 565 -18.03 -10.46 37.64
C ASP A 565 -17.10 -9.24 37.40
N ALA A 566 -16.62 -8.60 38.48
CA ALA A 566 -15.75 -7.43 38.40
C ALA A 566 -14.36 -7.75 37.79
N ASP A 567 -14.00 -7.01 36.73
CA ASP A 567 -12.75 -7.12 35.95
C ASP A 567 -11.50 -6.82 36.82
N PRO A 568 -10.75 -7.83 37.27
CA PRO A 568 -9.73 -7.69 38.34
C PRO A 568 -8.46 -6.95 37.88
N TYR A 569 -8.39 -6.58 36.60
CA TYR A 569 -7.30 -5.78 36.03
C TYR A 569 -7.68 -4.30 35.85
N ALA A 570 -8.84 -3.87 36.38
CA ALA A 570 -9.32 -2.49 36.32
C ALA A 570 -8.79 -1.63 37.48
N VAL A 571 -8.64 -2.22 38.67
CA VAL A 571 -7.80 -1.69 39.76
C VAL A 571 -6.34 -2.05 39.44
N VAL A 572 -5.40 -1.14 39.72
CA VAL A 572 -3.96 -1.34 39.44
C VAL A 572 -3.16 -1.09 40.71
N LEU A 573 -2.47 -2.13 41.20
CA LEU A 573 -1.63 -2.06 42.39
C LEU A 573 -0.27 -1.46 42.05
N PHE A 574 0.41 -0.85 43.03
CA PHE A 574 1.73 -0.28 42.79
C PHE A 574 2.74 -1.34 42.34
N SER A 575 2.63 -2.57 42.85
CA SER A 575 3.42 -3.74 42.44
C SER A 575 3.40 -4.00 40.93
N ASP A 576 2.31 -3.66 40.24
CA ASP A 576 2.12 -3.94 38.82
C ASP A 576 2.91 -2.98 37.92
N ILE A 577 3.27 -1.80 38.45
CA ILE A 577 3.97 -0.74 37.73
C ILE A 577 5.37 -0.45 38.30
N ARG A 578 5.63 -0.73 39.59
CA ARG A 578 6.91 -0.48 40.27
C ARG A 578 8.14 -0.98 39.49
N PRO A 579 8.18 -2.19 38.91
CA PRO A 579 9.35 -2.67 38.16
C PRO A 579 9.61 -1.96 36.82
N LEU A 580 8.64 -1.19 36.32
CA LEU A 580 8.70 -0.48 35.03
C LEU A 580 9.05 1.01 35.19
N LEU A 581 9.13 1.52 36.43
CA LEU A 581 9.41 2.93 36.72
C LEU A 581 10.90 3.26 36.62
N LEU A 582 11.20 4.47 36.13
CA LEU A 582 12.54 4.89 35.72
C LEU A 582 13.09 6.07 36.55
N PRO A 583 14.38 6.04 36.95
CA PRO A 583 15.01 7.07 37.76
C PRO A 583 15.49 8.28 36.95
N LEU A 584 14.69 8.81 36.02
CA LEU A 584 15.10 9.85 35.07
C LEU A 584 15.25 11.24 35.75
N ARG A 585 16.33 11.96 35.44
CA ARG A 585 16.75 13.19 36.11
C ARG A 585 16.92 14.37 35.15
N THR A 586 17.34 14.13 33.91
CA THR A 586 17.67 15.21 32.96
C THR A 586 16.43 16.01 32.54
N PRO A 587 16.56 17.33 32.26
CA PRO A 587 15.47 18.12 31.71
C PRO A 587 15.03 17.61 30.33
N ARG A 588 15.96 17.04 29.53
CA ARG A 588 15.64 16.42 28.24
C ARG A 588 14.72 15.21 28.39
N ALA A 589 14.99 14.30 29.32
CA ALA A 589 14.12 13.15 29.54
C ALA A 589 12.71 13.56 30.00
N LYS A 590 12.59 14.61 30.82
CA LYS A 590 11.29 15.16 31.24
C LYS A 590 10.54 15.84 30.08
N ASP A 591 11.23 16.58 29.22
CA ASP A 591 10.60 17.19 28.04
C ASP A 591 10.14 16.12 27.02
N VAL A 592 10.96 15.09 26.80
CA VAL A 592 10.58 13.95 25.96
C VAL A 592 9.42 13.17 26.58
N PHE A 593 9.39 12.98 27.91
CA PHE A 593 8.30 12.25 28.59
C PHE A 593 6.93 12.89 28.34
N ARG A 594 6.81 14.22 28.46
CA ARG A 594 5.54 14.90 28.21
C ARG A 594 5.09 14.84 26.74
N LEU A 595 6.03 14.85 25.79
CA LEU A 595 5.74 14.64 24.36
C LEU A 595 5.32 13.18 24.06
N VAL A 596 5.99 12.21 24.69
CA VAL A 596 5.67 10.78 24.60
C VAL A 596 4.28 10.49 25.17
N TRP A 597 3.90 11.09 26.30
CA TRP A 597 2.58 10.90 26.90
C TRP A 597 1.47 11.51 26.03
N LEU A 598 1.66 12.71 25.47
CA LEU A 598 0.73 13.28 24.47
C LEU A 598 0.54 12.33 23.28
N ALA A 599 1.63 11.77 22.74
CA ALA A 599 1.55 10.82 21.63
C ALA A 599 0.85 9.49 22.02
N PHE A 600 1.03 9.00 23.25
CA PHE A 600 0.32 7.83 23.78
C PHE A 600 -1.19 8.08 23.92
N LEU A 601 -1.60 9.28 24.33
CA LEU A 601 -2.99 9.75 24.38
C LEU A 601 -3.60 10.04 22.99
N GLY A 602 -2.81 9.93 21.91
CA GLY A 602 -3.23 10.17 20.52
C GLY A 602 -2.91 11.55 19.96
N LEU A 603 -2.48 12.51 20.79
CA LEU A 603 -2.04 13.86 20.40
C LEU A 603 -0.62 13.82 19.85
N HIS A 604 -0.45 13.32 18.63
CA HIS A 604 0.86 13.23 18.00
C HIS A 604 1.45 14.61 17.67
N VAL A 605 2.68 14.89 18.15
CA VAL A 605 3.43 16.11 17.82
C VAL A 605 4.38 15.83 16.63
N PRO A 606 4.13 16.37 15.42
CA PRO A 606 4.88 16.00 14.22
C PRO A 606 6.40 16.07 14.38
N GLY A 607 7.05 14.94 14.07
CA GLY A 607 8.50 14.84 14.00
C GLY A 607 9.23 14.59 15.32
N PHE A 608 8.54 14.58 16.47
CA PHE A 608 9.20 14.37 17.77
C PHE A 608 9.97 13.05 17.85
N LEU A 609 9.53 12.03 17.09
CA LEU A 609 10.22 10.75 16.93
C LEU A 609 11.68 10.89 16.46
N ARG A 610 11.98 11.88 15.62
CA ARG A 610 13.35 12.18 15.15
C ARG A 610 14.26 12.74 16.25
N ALA A 611 13.73 13.09 17.43
CA ALA A 611 14.49 13.52 18.60
C ALA A 611 14.69 12.41 19.66
N LEU A 612 14.01 11.26 19.50
CA LEU A 612 14.12 10.08 20.38
C LEU A 612 15.38 9.26 20.10
N SER A 613 15.78 9.13 18.84
CA SER A 613 16.95 8.37 18.40
C SER A 613 18.06 9.27 17.87
N PRO A 614 19.35 8.99 18.15
CA PRO A 614 20.46 9.66 17.48
C PRO A 614 20.58 9.28 16.00
N ARG A 615 19.86 8.25 15.52
CA ARG A 615 19.82 7.84 14.11
C ARG A 615 18.37 7.62 13.64
N PRO A 616 17.63 8.70 13.34
CA PRO A 616 16.20 8.63 13.01
C PRO A 616 15.84 7.80 11.77
N GLU A 617 16.81 7.51 10.89
CA GLU A 617 16.62 6.68 9.70
C GLU A 617 16.58 5.17 10.02
N GLU A 618 17.25 4.74 11.11
CA GLU A 618 17.29 3.33 11.54
C GLU A 618 16.11 2.96 12.47
N SER A 619 15.60 3.95 13.22
CA SER A 619 14.50 3.76 14.18
C SER A 619 13.19 3.30 13.52
N THR A 620 12.48 2.40 14.22
CA THR A 620 11.14 1.90 13.89
C THR A 620 10.04 2.40 14.83
N ASP A 621 10.31 3.43 15.64
CA ASP A 621 9.35 3.98 16.63
C ASP A 621 8.01 4.42 15.99
N ASP A 622 8.04 4.78 14.71
CA ASP A 622 6.87 5.20 13.93
C ASP A 622 5.81 4.11 13.74
N ARG A 623 6.15 2.83 13.95
CA ARG A 623 5.19 1.72 13.98
C ARG A 623 4.19 1.82 15.13
N TRP A 624 4.66 2.35 16.27
CA TRP A 624 3.98 2.43 17.55
C TRP A 624 3.34 3.82 17.79
N ALA A 625 3.82 4.86 17.10
CA ALA A 625 3.54 6.26 17.36
C ALA A 625 2.22 6.84 16.81
N TYR A 626 1.59 6.17 15.85
CA TYR A 626 0.55 6.77 15.00
C TYR A 626 -0.86 6.18 15.18
N THR A 627 -1.20 5.71 16.39
CA THR A 627 -2.47 5.03 16.66
C THR A 627 -3.71 5.84 16.30
N HIS A 628 -3.65 7.18 16.44
CA HIS A 628 -4.70 8.10 16.00
C HIS A 628 -5.06 7.97 14.51
N LEU A 629 -4.12 7.61 13.61
CA LEU A 629 -4.40 7.41 12.18
C LEU A 629 -5.34 6.21 11.91
N ALA A 630 -5.50 5.32 12.89
CA ALA A 630 -6.45 4.20 12.84
C ALA A 630 -7.68 4.42 13.74
N ALA A 631 -7.93 5.64 14.21
CA ALA A 631 -9.17 6.01 14.89
C ALA A 631 -10.34 6.14 13.88
N PRO A 632 -11.61 5.91 14.29
CA PRO A 632 -12.75 5.95 13.37
C PRO A 632 -12.94 7.29 12.63
N SER A 633 -12.67 8.42 13.28
CA SER A 633 -12.69 9.77 12.67
C SER A 633 -11.65 9.88 11.55
N TYR A 634 -10.40 9.51 11.86
CA TYR A 634 -9.28 9.51 10.93
C TYR A 634 -9.49 8.59 9.73
N LEU A 635 -9.98 7.36 9.94
CA LEU A 635 -10.37 6.47 8.86
C LEU A 635 -11.52 7.07 8.03
N GLY A 636 -12.40 7.87 8.63
CA GLY A 636 -13.41 8.67 7.93
C GLY A 636 -12.82 9.73 7.00
N ALA A 637 -11.72 10.39 7.38
CA ALA A 637 -11.05 11.43 6.59
C ALA A 637 -10.02 10.90 5.58
N ILE A 638 -9.40 9.74 5.85
CA ILE A 638 -8.38 9.11 4.99
C ILE A 638 -9.00 8.57 3.69
N PHE A 639 -10.13 7.88 3.77
CA PHE A 639 -10.80 7.33 2.58
C PHE A 639 -11.90 8.29 2.09
N PRO A 640 -12.16 8.36 0.78
CA PRO A 640 -13.33 9.10 0.29
C PRO A 640 -14.62 8.48 0.86
N ALA A 641 -15.63 9.33 1.05
CA ALA A 641 -16.97 8.88 1.40
C ALA A 641 -17.50 7.91 0.31
N PRO A 642 -18.29 6.89 0.67
CA PRO A 642 -18.87 5.96 -0.30
C PRO A 642 -19.89 6.71 -1.19
N ASP A 643 -19.51 6.97 -2.45
CA ASP A 643 -20.36 7.59 -3.47
C ASP A 643 -21.60 6.70 -3.76
N ALA A 644 -22.69 6.94 -3.03
CA ALA A 644 -23.88 6.09 -3.03
C ALA A 644 -24.66 6.16 -4.36
N GLY A 645 -24.28 5.31 -5.31
CA GLY A 645 -25.02 5.06 -6.55
C GLY A 645 -24.76 6.06 -7.70
N ALA A 646 -23.76 6.93 -7.58
CA ALA A 646 -23.41 7.90 -8.61
C ALA A 646 -22.81 7.21 -9.86
N ARG A 647 -23.67 6.82 -10.81
CA ARG A 647 -23.24 6.27 -12.12
C ARG A 647 -22.30 7.26 -12.81
N ARG A 648 -21.02 6.89 -12.90
CA ARG A 648 -19.95 7.74 -13.39
C ARG A 648 -20.02 7.98 -14.91
N VAL A 649 -20.74 9.03 -15.32
CA VAL A 649 -20.69 9.55 -16.68
C VAL A 649 -19.32 10.20 -16.90
N THR A 650 -18.46 9.53 -17.67
CA THR A 650 -17.05 9.94 -17.86
C THR A 650 -16.87 11.09 -18.87
N ALA A 651 -17.83 11.26 -19.79
CA ALA A 651 -17.92 12.40 -20.68
C ALA A 651 -19.39 12.64 -21.08
N ASP A 652 -19.78 13.92 -21.19
CA ASP A 652 -21.05 14.35 -21.76
C ASP A 652 -20.82 14.80 -23.22
N ALA A 653 -21.76 14.51 -24.12
CA ALA A 653 -21.63 14.85 -25.54
C ALA A 653 -22.18 16.26 -25.82
N HIS A 654 -21.30 17.25 -25.97
CA HIS A 654 -21.68 18.62 -26.31
C HIS A 654 -21.41 18.90 -27.79
N ALA A 655 -22.45 19.23 -28.56
CA ALA A 655 -22.38 19.47 -30.01
C ALA A 655 -21.67 18.36 -30.83
N GLY A 656 -21.73 17.10 -30.36
CA GLY A 656 -21.05 15.95 -30.97
C GLY A 656 -19.60 15.75 -30.54
N VAL A 657 -19.02 16.65 -29.74
CA VAL A 657 -17.73 16.48 -29.09
C VAL A 657 -17.93 15.85 -27.71
N LEU A 658 -17.15 14.81 -27.37
CA LEU A 658 -17.12 14.25 -26.03
C LEU A 658 -16.32 15.18 -25.11
N VAL A 659 -17.03 15.86 -24.21
CA VAL A 659 -16.45 16.73 -23.19
C VAL A 659 -16.40 15.96 -21.87
N GLY A 660 -15.19 15.66 -21.40
CA GLY A 660 -15.01 15.12 -20.05
C GLY A 660 -15.48 16.13 -19.01
N ARG A 661 -16.16 15.67 -17.94
CA ARG A 661 -16.58 16.56 -16.86
C ARG A 661 -15.37 17.21 -16.16
N GLU A 662 -15.62 18.38 -15.57
CA GLU A 662 -14.64 19.06 -14.74
C GLU A 662 -14.15 18.14 -13.61
N ARG A 663 -12.84 18.18 -13.33
CA ARG A 663 -12.22 17.36 -12.28
C ARG A 663 -12.26 18.12 -10.96
N GLU A 664 -13.12 17.66 -10.04
CA GLU A 664 -13.12 18.16 -8.68
C GLU A 664 -11.97 17.55 -7.86
N PHE A 665 -11.18 18.40 -7.21
CA PHE A 665 -10.10 18.01 -6.31
C PHE A 665 -10.41 18.45 -4.87
N GLY A 666 -10.00 17.65 -3.88
CA GLY A 666 -9.95 18.09 -2.48
C GLY A 666 -8.87 19.16 -2.24
N SER A 667 -8.65 19.57 -0.99
CA SER A 667 -7.39 20.25 -0.67
C SER A 667 -6.24 19.25 -0.70
N GLY A 668 -5.05 19.69 -1.12
CA GLY A 668 -3.82 18.90 -1.01
C GLY A 668 -3.37 18.70 0.43
N PHE A 669 -3.82 19.56 1.35
CA PHE A 669 -3.51 19.47 2.77
C PHE A 669 -4.44 18.45 3.47
N GLY A 670 -4.08 17.16 3.39
CA GLY A 670 -4.85 16.03 3.92
C GLY A 670 -4.83 15.86 5.45
N PRO A 671 -5.38 14.75 6.00
CA PRO A 671 -5.52 14.55 7.45
C PRO A 671 -4.21 14.15 8.15
N VAL A 672 -3.23 13.57 7.45
CA VAL A 672 -1.96 13.11 8.06
C VAL A 672 -1.02 14.28 8.36
N ARG A 673 -0.52 14.35 9.61
CA ARG A 673 0.42 15.38 10.09
C ARG A 673 1.81 14.75 10.30
N CYS A 674 2.76 15.01 9.40
CA CYS A 674 4.13 14.50 9.53
C CYS A 674 5.13 15.46 8.87
N TRP A 675 6.14 15.90 9.61
CA TRP A 675 7.26 16.76 9.22
C TRP A 675 8.30 16.76 10.36
N GLY A 676 9.49 17.34 10.20
CA GLY A 676 10.52 17.39 11.25
C GLY A 676 10.12 18.24 12.49
N TYR A 677 10.67 17.92 13.66
CA TYR A 677 10.25 18.57 14.92
C TYR A 677 10.48 20.09 14.92
N GLY A 678 9.39 20.86 15.06
CA GLY A 678 9.40 22.33 15.01
C GLY A 678 9.75 22.95 13.65
N VAL A 679 9.72 22.19 12.56
CA VAL A 679 9.87 22.70 11.17
C VAL A 679 8.74 23.66 10.79
N VAL A 680 7.56 23.43 11.38
CA VAL A 680 6.34 24.25 11.31
C VAL A 680 5.88 24.52 12.74
N GLU A 681 5.45 25.76 13.01
CA GLU A 681 4.96 26.18 14.32
C GLU A 681 3.55 25.62 14.62
N PRO A 682 3.20 25.26 15.87
CA PRO A 682 1.90 24.62 16.18
C PRO A 682 0.64 25.40 15.73
N LEU A 683 0.75 26.73 15.64
CA LEU A 683 -0.33 27.65 15.25
C LEU A 683 -0.15 28.24 13.83
N GLU A 684 0.86 27.83 13.06
CA GLU A 684 1.06 28.26 11.66
C GLU A 684 0.09 27.52 10.73
N SER A 685 -0.61 28.26 9.87
CA SER A 685 -1.74 27.73 9.09
C SER A 685 -1.49 27.73 7.58
N PHE A 686 -1.80 26.61 6.94
CA PHE A 686 -1.65 26.40 5.50
C PHE A 686 -3.00 26.29 4.78
N GLY A 687 -3.00 26.64 3.50
CA GLY A 687 -4.18 26.61 2.64
C GLY A 687 -5.32 27.54 3.09
N GLN A 688 -6.46 27.45 2.40
CA GLN A 688 -7.67 28.21 2.74
C GLN A 688 -8.46 27.58 3.91
N GLY A 689 -8.15 26.33 4.28
CA GLY A 689 -8.88 25.53 5.26
C GLY A 689 -8.43 25.70 6.72
N ARG A 690 -7.51 26.64 7.04
CA ARG A 690 -6.89 26.79 8.37
C ARG A 690 -6.16 25.52 8.85
N TRP A 691 -5.48 24.83 7.93
CA TRP A 691 -4.77 23.59 8.22
C TRP A 691 -3.56 23.87 9.12
N THR A 692 -3.58 23.36 10.34
CA THR A 692 -2.61 23.62 11.42
C THR A 692 -2.13 22.29 12.01
N MET A 693 -1.23 22.31 13.02
CA MET A 693 -0.66 21.10 13.62
C MET A 693 -1.72 20.11 14.10
N TRP A 694 -2.79 20.58 14.75
CA TRP A 694 -3.94 19.78 15.16
C TRP A 694 -5.25 20.47 14.73
N GLY A 695 -6.16 19.69 14.14
CA GLY A 695 -7.53 20.09 13.83
C GLY A 695 -8.55 19.38 14.73
N SER A 696 -9.84 19.53 14.39
CA SER A 696 -10.92 18.86 15.13
C SER A 696 -10.86 17.33 15.03
N GLU A 697 -10.32 16.79 13.93
CA GLU A 697 -10.19 15.35 13.69
C GLU A 697 -9.20 14.68 14.66
N ASP A 698 -8.10 15.36 14.99
CA ASP A 698 -7.08 14.94 15.95
C ASP A 698 -7.64 14.79 17.38
N VAL A 699 -8.46 15.75 17.82
CA VAL A 699 -8.96 15.78 19.21
C VAL A 699 -10.24 14.97 19.43
N GLN A 700 -10.90 14.48 18.38
CA GLN A 700 -12.14 13.69 18.49
C GLN A 700 -11.95 12.30 19.15
N GLY A 701 -10.74 11.75 19.09
CA GLY A 701 -10.40 10.44 19.67
C GLY A 701 -9.71 10.50 21.04
N VAL A 702 -9.56 11.69 21.63
CA VAL A 702 -8.69 11.94 22.78
C VAL A 702 -9.52 12.34 24.01
N ASP A 703 -9.14 11.85 25.19
CA ASP A 703 -9.66 12.40 26.44
C ASP A 703 -9.15 13.84 26.65
N ALA A 704 -10.03 14.80 26.34
CA ALA A 704 -9.75 16.22 26.46
C ALA A 704 -9.83 16.75 27.91
N ALA A 705 -10.19 15.95 28.91
CA ALA A 705 -10.00 16.27 30.32
C ALA A 705 -8.57 15.87 30.76
N LEU A 706 -8.20 14.60 30.56
CA LEU A 706 -6.86 14.08 30.86
C LEU A 706 -5.76 14.88 30.15
N ALA A 707 -5.91 15.17 28.86
CA ALA A 707 -4.93 15.95 28.10
C ALA A 707 -4.69 17.37 28.68
N ARG A 708 -5.75 18.04 29.17
CA ARG A 708 -5.61 19.35 29.84
C ARG A 708 -4.82 19.25 31.13
N GLU A 709 -5.05 18.19 31.88
CA GLU A 709 -4.42 17.94 33.17
C GLU A 709 -2.93 17.63 33.00
N VAL A 710 -2.57 16.84 31.98
CA VAL A 710 -1.17 16.67 31.51
C VAL A 710 -0.52 18.02 31.16
N PHE A 711 -1.17 18.88 30.36
CA PHE A 711 -0.65 20.22 30.07
C PHE A 711 -0.50 21.10 31.33
N ARG A 712 -1.41 20.99 32.30
CA ARG A 712 -1.41 21.74 33.56
C ARG A 712 -0.27 21.31 34.50
N GLN A 713 0.03 20.00 34.58
CA GLN A 713 0.92 19.42 35.59
C GLN A 713 2.35 19.12 35.09
N CYS A 714 2.54 18.76 33.81
CA CYS A 714 3.85 18.35 33.25
C CYS A 714 4.75 19.55 32.87
N ARG A 715 4.95 20.47 33.83
CA ARG A 715 5.60 21.78 33.65
C ARG A 715 7.06 21.78 34.07
N LEU A 716 7.90 22.52 33.35
CA LEU A 716 9.35 22.63 33.58
C LEU A 716 9.75 24.08 33.91
N PRO A 717 10.45 24.31 35.05
CA PRO A 717 10.76 25.66 35.50
C PRO A 717 11.65 26.41 34.50
N GLY A 718 11.11 27.49 33.93
CA GLY A 718 11.80 28.37 33.00
C GLY A 718 11.84 27.92 31.53
N GLN A 719 11.26 26.76 31.17
CA GLN A 719 11.34 26.19 29.81
C GLN A 719 9.98 25.85 29.16
N ASP A 720 8.88 26.36 29.70
CA ASP A 720 7.53 26.01 29.24
C ASP A 720 6.99 26.83 28.06
N ALA A 721 7.69 27.83 27.53
CA ALA A 721 7.11 28.71 26.49
C ALA A 721 6.63 27.94 25.23
N GLU A 722 7.35 26.88 24.81
CA GLU A 722 6.91 26.03 23.69
C GLU A 722 5.79 25.04 24.11
N TRP A 723 5.77 24.62 25.38
CA TRP A 723 4.73 23.77 25.97
C TRP A 723 3.39 24.52 26.10
N ASP A 724 3.42 25.78 26.51
CA ASP A 724 2.26 26.66 26.54
C ASP A 724 1.70 26.94 25.13
N VAL A 725 2.57 27.03 24.11
CA VAL A 725 2.13 27.13 22.69
C VAL A 725 1.47 25.84 22.21
N LEU A 726 1.98 24.66 22.60
CA LEU A 726 1.32 23.37 22.33
C LEU A 726 -0.04 23.27 23.02
N TYR A 727 -0.15 23.67 24.30
CA TYR A 727 -1.43 23.72 25.02
C TYR A 727 -2.44 24.64 24.31
N LEU A 728 -1.99 25.80 23.82
CA LEU A 728 -2.85 26.72 23.05
C LEU A 728 -3.24 26.17 21.68
N ALA A 729 -2.42 25.35 21.04
CA ALA A 729 -2.78 24.65 19.80
C ALA A 729 -3.82 23.54 20.05
N PHE A 730 -3.66 22.76 21.13
CA PHE A 730 -4.65 21.78 21.57
C PHE A 730 -6.01 22.43 21.89
N GLU A 731 -6.02 23.49 22.71
CA GLU A 731 -7.26 24.23 22.99
C GLU A 731 -7.81 24.92 21.75
N ALA A 732 -7.01 25.26 20.74
CA ALA A 732 -7.51 25.82 19.48
C ALA A 732 -8.25 24.78 18.65
N ALA A 733 -7.73 23.55 18.60
CA ALA A 733 -8.34 22.39 17.95
C ALA A 733 -9.67 21.97 18.62
N VAL A 734 -9.74 22.03 19.96
CA VAL A 734 -10.99 21.77 20.72
C VAL A 734 -11.96 22.95 20.64
N SER A 735 -11.50 24.18 20.91
CA SER A 735 -12.31 25.41 20.80
C SER A 735 -11.47 26.69 20.81
N LEU A 736 -11.41 27.39 19.66
CA LEU A 736 -10.79 28.73 19.54
C LEU A 736 -11.24 29.75 20.61
N LYS A 737 -12.44 29.61 21.20
CA LYS A 737 -12.90 30.44 22.32
C LYS A 737 -12.21 30.07 23.65
N GLY A 738 -11.97 28.77 23.88
CA GLY A 738 -11.18 28.25 24.99
C GLY A 738 -9.72 28.70 24.91
N ALA A 739 -9.08 28.49 23.75
CA ALA A 739 -7.70 28.93 23.51
C ALA A 739 -7.48 30.42 23.81
N LEU A 740 -8.39 31.31 23.38
CA LEU A 740 -8.28 32.74 23.68
C LEU A 740 -8.53 33.10 25.15
N LYS A 741 -9.24 32.27 25.92
CA LYS A 741 -9.35 32.41 27.38
C LYS A 741 -8.07 31.94 28.08
N ALA A 742 -7.55 30.76 27.70
CA ALA A 742 -6.31 30.19 28.21
C ALA A 742 -5.11 31.13 27.94
N SER A 743 -4.97 31.61 26.71
CA SER A 743 -3.91 32.53 26.29
C SER A 743 -3.89 33.83 27.11
N LYS A 744 -5.07 34.37 27.46
CA LYS A 744 -5.17 35.55 28.33
C LYS A 744 -4.82 35.26 29.79
N ALA A 745 -5.07 34.05 30.27
CA ALA A 745 -4.64 33.63 31.62
C ALA A 745 -3.12 33.47 31.70
N LEU A 746 -2.49 32.85 30.69
CA LEU A 746 -1.04 32.74 30.56
C LEU A 746 -0.37 34.13 30.49
N LEU A 747 -0.86 35.00 29.62
CA LEU A 747 -0.38 36.39 29.48
C LEU A 747 -0.58 37.24 30.75
N ALA A 748 -1.53 36.91 31.62
CA ALA A 748 -1.70 37.62 32.89
C ALA A 748 -0.51 37.39 33.84
N GLY A 749 0.08 36.19 33.82
CA GLY A 749 1.27 35.81 34.58
C GLY A 749 2.60 36.06 33.85
N ALA A 750 2.66 35.86 32.54
CA ALA A 750 3.88 35.92 31.73
C ALA A 750 3.91 37.12 30.76
N ARG A 751 3.69 38.33 31.29
CA ARG A 751 3.46 39.56 30.50
C ARG A 751 4.59 39.93 29.53
N ASP A 752 5.83 39.61 29.85
CA ASP A 752 7.01 39.97 29.06
C ASP A 752 7.41 38.88 28.02
N SER A 753 6.66 37.78 27.95
CA SER A 753 7.00 36.62 27.12
C SER A 753 6.53 36.80 25.66
N LEU A 754 7.47 37.13 24.77
CA LEU A 754 7.20 37.31 23.33
C LEU A 754 6.51 36.10 22.66
N PRO A 755 6.88 34.83 22.92
CA PRO A 755 6.19 33.67 22.35
C PRO A 755 4.69 33.59 22.70
N HIS A 756 4.33 33.94 23.94
CA HIS A 756 2.92 33.96 24.38
C HIS A 756 2.10 35.02 23.64
N TRP A 757 2.68 36.19 23.37
CA TRP A 757 2.03 37.24 22.58
C TRP A 757 1.94 36.89 21.10
N ALA A 758 2.97 36.29 20.52
CA ALA A 758 2.94 35.76 19.16
C ALA A 758 1.81 34.72 19.01
N ALA A 759 1.71 33.77 19.94
CA ALA A 759 0.61 32.80 19.99
C ALA A 759 -0.76 33.47 20.12
N HIS A 760 -0.91 34.52 20.95
CA HIS A 760 -2.17 35.27 21.07
C HIS A 760 -2.59 35.93 19.76
N ALA A 761 -1.64 36.56 19.05
CA ALA A 761 -1.89 37.21 17.77
C ALA A 761 -2.20 36.19 16.65
N ARG A 762 -1.53 35.03 16.65
CA ARG A 762 -1.87 33.88 15.79
C ARG A 762 -3.28 33.36 16.07
N LEU A 763 -3.70 33.23 17.33
CA LEU A 763 -5.07 32.80 17.69
C LEU A 763 -6.16 33.78 17.23
N GLU A 764 -5.96 35.10 17.38
CA GLU A 764 -6.93 36.08 16.83
C GLU A 764 -6.91 36.12 15.29
N THR A 765 -5.78 35.82 14.65
CA THR A 765 -5.69 35.63 13.20
C THR A 765 -6.47 34.37 12.75
N LEU A 766 -6.27 33.23 13.42
CA LEU A 766 -7.03 31.98 13.21
C LEU A 766 -8.54 32.15 13.45
N ARG A 767 -8.93 33.02 14.39
CA ARG A 767 -10.33 33.42 14.61
C ARG A 767 -10.91 34.24 13.45
N GLY A 768 -10.08 34.82 12.59
CA GLY A 768 -10.48 35.70 11.48
C GLY A 768 -10.51 37.18 11.85
N ARG A 769 -9.72 37.61 12.84
CA ARG A 769 -9.63 39.02 13.30
C ARG A 769 -8.19 39.57 13.22
N PRO A 770 -7.59 39.65 12.01
CA PRO A 770 -6.22 40.16 11.85
C PRO A 770 -6.07 41.63 12.30
N SER A 771 -7.16 42.40 12.32
CA SER A 771 -7.17 43.77 12.87
C SER A 771 -6.98 43.85 14.38
N ASP A 772 -7.30 42.79 15.14
CA ASP A 772 -6.99 42.70 16.57
C ASP A 772 -5.56 42.17 16.78
N ALA A 773 -5.11 41.21 15.98
CA ALA A 773 -3.71 40.75 15.97
C ALA A 773 -2.71 41.88 15.63
N ARG A 774 -3.02 42.73 14.64
CA ARG A 774 -2.26 43.94 14.28
C ARG A 774 -2.02 44.86 15.48
N LYS A 775 -3.03 45.04 16.36
CA LYS A 775 -2.89 45.88 17.56
C LYS A 775 -1.87 45.28 18.52
N VAL A 776 -1.91 43.96 18.72
CA VAL A 776 -0.95 43.23 19.58
C VAL A 776 0.48 43.43 19.08
N TYR A 777 0.74 43.19 17.79
CA TYR A 777 2.05 43.45 17.18
C TYR A 777 2.49 44.91 17.35
N GLN A 778 1.61 45.87 17.04
CA GLN A 778 1.88 47.30 17.20
C GLN A 778 2.20 47.70 18.64
N THR A 779 1.53 47.14 19.65
CA THR A 779 1.80 47.47 21.07
C THR A 779 3.13 46.96 21.58
N ILE A 780 3.65 45.86 21.03
CA ILE A 780 4.85 45.16 21.54
C ILE A 780 6.11 45.57 20.77
N LEU A 781 5.93 45.91 19.49
CA LEU A 781 6.98 46.35 18.56
C LEU A 781 7.01 47.88 18.42
N ALA A 782 6.32 48.62 19.31
CA ALA A 782 6.18 50.07 19.28
C ALA A 782 7.53 50.83 19.40
N ALA A 783 8.49 50.24 20.10
CA ALA A 783 9.85 50.75 20.28
C ALA A 783 10.84 49.58 20.03
N PRO A 784 11.57 49.57 18.90
CA PRO A 784 12.56 48.54 18.65
C PRO A 784 13.72 48.66 19.67
N PRO A 785 14.14 47.56 20.31
CA PRO A 785 15.30 47.55 21.20
C PRO A 785 16.61 47.75 20.43
N ALA A 786 17.67 48.13 21.14
CA ALA A 786 19.02 48.31 20.56
C ALA A 786 19.68 47.01 20.06
N SER A 787 19.12 45.85 20.41
CA SER A 787 19.48 44.53 19.91
C SER A 787 18.22 43.66 19.78
N PRO A 788 18.06 42.84 18.72
CA PRO A 788 16.87 42.04 18.51
C PRO A 788 16.67 41.01 19.63
N ARG A 789 15.46 40.94 20.20
CA ARG A 789 15.13 39.95 21.24
C ARG A 789 14.80 38.57 20.63
N PRO A 790 15.15 37.46 21.31
CA PRO A 790 14.71 36.12 20.90
C PRO A 790 13.20 36.06 20.68
N GLY A 791 12.79 35.51 19.52
CA GLY A 791 11.38 35.45 19.09
C GLY A 791 10.80 36.73 18.49
N GLU A 792 11.44 37.90 18.60
CA GLU A 792 10.94 39.16 18.02
C GLU A 792 10.86 39.09 16.48
N ALA A 793 11.83 38.41 15.86
CA ALA A 793 11.88 38.14 14.43
C ALA A 793 10.63 37.40 13.91
N ALA A 794 10.09 36.46 14.70
CA ALA A 794 8.88 35.73 14.37
C ALA A 794 7.65 36.65 14.40
N MET A 795 7.57 37.59 15.34
CA MET A 795 6.48 38.58 15.40
C MET A 795 6.54 39.57 14.24
N TRP A 796 7.72 40.01 13.81
CA TRP A 796 7.89 40.82 12.61
C TRP A 796 7.47 40.07 11.33
N TRP A 797 7.84 38.79 11.21
CA TRP A 797 7.39 37.92 10.12
C TRP A 797 5.86 37.74 10.13
N ASP A 798 5.28 37.30 11.25
CA ASP A 798 3.85 37.03 11.35
C ASP A 798 3.03 38.30 11.04
N TRP A 799 3.47 39.48 11.50
CA TRP A 799 2.80 40.74 11.16
C TRP A 799 2.89 41.02 9.65
N ALA A 800 4.09 41.01 9.06
CA ALA A 800 4.26 41.25 7.62
C ALA A 800 3.44 40.26 6.76
N GLN A 801 3.40 38.98 7.17
CA GLN A 801 2.60 37.94 6.52
C GLN A 801 1.09 38.23 6.62
N THR A 802 0.58 38.71 7.77
CA THR A 802 -0.86 39.04 7.89
C THR A 802 -1.28 40.25 7.04
N GLU A 803 -0.44 41.27 6.88
CA GLU A 803 -0.73 42.40 5.99
C GLU A 803 -0.71 41.97 4.51
N TRP A 804 0.29 41.16 4.13
CA TRP A 804 0.46 40.64 2.77
C TRP A 804 -0.69 39.70 2.35
N LEU A 805 -1.08 38.76 3.22
CA LEU A 805 -2.23 37.87 2.97
C LEU A 805 -3.57 38.63 2.93
N ALA A 806 -3.64 39.83 3.53
CA ALA A 806 -4.78 40.74 3.41
C ALA A 806 -4.74 41.61 2.13
N ARG A 807 -3.78 41.38 1.21
CA ARG A 807 -3.51 42.19 0.00
C ARG A 807 -3.15 43.65 0.29
N ALA A 808 -2.54 43.92 1.44
CA ALA A 808 -2.04 45.24 1.81
C ALA A 808 -0.52 45.31 1.62
N ASP A 809 -0.05 45.14 0.39
CA ASP A 809 1.38 45.01 0.05
C ASP A 809 2.21 46.21 0.51
N ASP A 810 1.69 47.45 0.38
CA ASP A 810 2.31 48.67 0.91
C ASP A 810 2.44 48.66 2.44
N ALA A 811 1.49 48.04 3.16
CA ALA A 811 1.55 47.90 4.60
C ALA A 811 2.55 46.82 5.02
N ALA A 812 2.61 45.70 4.30
CA ALA A 812 3.63 44.67 4.49
C ALA A 812 5.05 45.24 4.28
N LEU A 813 5.27 46.00 3.20
CA LEU A 813 6.52 46.72 2.94
C LEU A 813 6.88 47.69 4.07
N GLN A 814 5.90 48.45 4.60
CA GLN A 814 6.14 49.33 5.75
C GLN A 814 6.51 48.56 7.03
N VAL A 815 5.93 47.37 7.27
CA VAL A 815 6.30 46.53 8.42
C VAL A 815 7.74 46.01 8.25
N ILE A 816 8.11 45.53 7.06
CA ILE A 816 9.45 45.03 6.77
C ILE A 816 10.51 46.15 6.92
N VAL A 817 10.23 47.36 6.43
CA VAL A 817 11.15 48.51 6.58
C VAL A 817 11.28 48.96 8.05
N ARG A 818 10.22 48.86 8.86
CA ARG A 818 10.31 49.10 10.31
C ARG A 818 11.13 48.04 11.03
N ALA A 819 11.01 46.77 10.63
CA ALA A 819 11.79 45.66 11.18
C ALA A 819 13.30 45.86 10.96
N SER A 820 13.70 46.54 9.86
CA SER A 820 15.10 46.93 9.61
C SER A 820 15.50 48.28 10.26
N GLY A 821 14.78 48.73 11.29
CA GLY A 821 14.98 50.04 11.94
C GLY A 821 14.73 51.27 11.06
N GLY A 822 14.11 51.09 9.89
CA GLY A 822 13.92 52.13 8.89
C GLY A 822 12.60 52.91 9.03
N THR A 823 12.63 54.19 8.68
CA THR A 823 11.44 55.06 8.62
C THR A 823 11.25 55.66 7.23
N GLY A 824 10.06 55.47 6.64
CA GLY A 824 9.64 56.10 5.38
C GLY A 824 9.32 55.10 4.27
N SER A 825 8.54 55.55 3.28
CA SER A 825 8.10 54.78 2.12
C SER A 825 8.80 55.25 0.84
N GLY A 826 9.67 54.41 0.26
CA GLY A 826 10.35 54.71 -1.01
C GLY A 826 11.57 53.85 -1.26
N GLY A 827 12.07 53.83 -2.50
CA GLY A 827 13.15 52.92 -2.94
C GLY A 827 14.44 53.01 -2.12
N ILE A 828 14.79 54.18 -1.59
CA ILE A 828 15.96 54.35 -0.72
C ILE A 828 15.78 53.62 0.62
N ALA A 829 14.56 53.59 1.18
CA ALA A 829 14.27 52.85 2.41
C ALA A 829 14.30 51.34 2.16
N VAL A 830 13.76 50.89 1.03
CA VAL A 830 13.86 49.49 0.56
C VAL A 830 15.32 49.05 0.42
N LEU A 831 16.17 49.85 -0.25
CA LEU A 831 17.59 49.52 -0.44
C LEU A 831 18.37 49.48 0.89
N ARG A 832 18.03 50.33 1.87
CA ARG A 832 18.58 50.24 3.23
C ARG A 832 18.13 48.95 3.92
N ALA A 833 16.86 48.57 3.80
CA ALA A 833 16.32 47.36 4.40
C ALA A 833 16.97 46.09 3.83
N LYS A 834 17.14 46.01 2.50
CA LYS A 834 17.88 44.91 1.84
C LYS A 834 19.30 44.78 2.40
N ARG A 835 20.08 45.87 2.36
CA ARG A 835 21.46 45.89 2.90
C ARG A 835 21.54 45.59 4.40
N HIS A 836 20.53 45.98 5.17
CA HIS A 836 20.46 45.65 6.60
C HIS A 836 20.26 44.14 6.81
N PHE A 837 19.31 43.51 6.11
CA PHE A 837 19.10 42.06 6.22
C PHE A 837 20.28 41.24 5.69
N GLU A 838 20.92 41.69 4.60
CA GLU A 838 22.17 41.10 4.10
C GLU A 838 23.26 41.11 5.17
N ASN A 839 23.53 42.27 5.80
CA ASN A 839 24.49 42.39 6.89
C ASN A 839 24.10 41.49 8.08
N LEU A 840 22.87 41.65 8.60
CA LEU A 840 22.37 40.97 9.80
C LEU A 840 22.41 39.44 9.69
N LEU A 841 22.12 38.89 8.50
CA LEU A 841 22.18 37.44 8.24
C LEU A 841 23.61 36.92 8.00
N ALA A 842 24.51 37.76 7.49
CA ALA A 842 25.90 37.40 7.20
C ALA A 842 26.87 37.60 8.37
N THR A 843 26.62 38.55 9.28
CA THR A 843 27.49 38.86 10.43
C THR A 843 26.84 38.55 11.77
N GLU A 844 25.74 39.23 12.12
CA GLU A 844 25.17 39.21 13.47
C GLU A 844 24.55 37.85 13.82
N LEU A 845 23.78 37.26 12.90
CA LEU A 845 23.08 35.99 13.14
C LEU A 845 23.79 34.76 12.53
N LEU A 846 25.05 34.88 12.09
CA LEU A 846 25.78 33.76 11.47
C LEU A 846 25.90 32.54 12.40
N GLY A 847 26.03 32.77 13.70
CA GLY A 847 26.06 31.73 14.75
C GLY A 847 24.76 31.55 15.54
N ALA A 848 23.67 32.27 15.20
CA ALA A 848 22.40 32.19 15.93
C ALA A 848 21.63 30.90 15.62
N HIS A 849 20.70 30.51 16.50
CA HIS A 849 19.90 29.30 16.29
C HIS A 849 19.01 29.47 15.04
N TRP A 850 18.88 28.42 14.23
CA TRP A 850 18.13 28.49 12.97
C TRP A 850 16.67 28.98 13.10
N ARG A 851 16.00 28.74 14.25
CA ARG A 851 14.65 29.24 14.55
C ARG A 851 14.59 30.77 14.65
N GLU A 852 15.68 31.43 15.04
CA GLU A 852 15.79 32.89 15.09
C GLU A 852 16.17 33.48 13.72
N ARG A 853 16.96 32.74 12.94
CA ARG A 853 17.40 33.12 11.58
C ARG A 853 16.29 33.00 10.54
N ALA A 854 15.49 31.93 10.60
CA ALA A 854 14.49 31.62 9.58
C ALA A 854 13.45 32.73 9.37
N PRO A 855 12.87 33.39 10.40
CA PRO A 855 11.95 34.51 10.20
C PRO A 855 12.58 35.72 9.49
N TRP A 856 13.85 36.04 9.75
CA TRP A 856 14.57 37.09 9.01
C TRP A 856 14.80 36.72 7.55
N ILE A 857 15.09 35.45 7.25
CA ILE A 857 15.18 34.95 5.86
C ILE A 857 13.80 35.01 5.19
N LYS A 858 12.71 34.62 5.88
CA LYS A 858 11.33 34.76 5.38
C LYS A 858 11.01 36.24 5.06
N LEU A 859 11.39 37.18 5.93
CA LEU A 859 11.23 38.64 5.74
C LEU A 859 12.03 39.18 4.54
N ALA A 860 13.30 38.79 4.40
CA ALA A 860 14.15 39.21 3.29
C ALA A 860 13.62 38.68 1.94
N ALA A 861 13.18 37.42 1.89
CA ALA A 861 12.56 36.85 0.69
C ALA A 861 11.22 37.51 0.34
N LEU A 862 10.41 37.88 1.34
CA LEU A 862 9.18 38.66 1.11
C LEU A 862 9.47 40.09 0.61
N LEU A 863 10.57 40.71 1.06
CA LEU A 863 11.03 42.00 0.53
C LEU A 863 11.39 41.90 -0.96
N GLU A 864 12.10 40.85 -1.38
CA GLU A 864 12.37 40.61 -2.81
C GLU A 864 11.11 40.30 -3.61
N LEU A 865 10.18 39.52 -3.04
CA LEU A 865 8.91 39.18 -3.70
C LEU A 865 8.07 40.42 -4.01
N LEU A 866 8.01 41.37 -3.07
CA LEU A 866 7.22 42.60 -3.17
C LEU A 866 7.92 43.74 -3.92
N THR A 867 9.23 43.63 -4.21
CA THR A 867 10.02 44.72 -4.84
C THR A 867 10.75 44.36 -6.13
N ALA A 868 10.88 43.07 -6.46
CA ALA A 868 11.59 42.60 -7.64
C ALA A 868 10.83 41.49 -8.38
N SER A 869 10.92 40.23 -7.92
CA SER A 869 10.26 39.10 -8.57
C SER A 869 10.19 37.84 -7.67
N PRO A 870 9.27 36.90 -7.96
CA PRO A 870 9.26 35.59 -7.30
C PRO A 870 10.59 34.83 -7.45
N GLN A 871 11.26 34.96 -8.59
CA GLN A 871 12.57 34.34 -8.83
C GLN A 871 13.66 34.96 -7.95
N SER A 872 13.63 36.27 -7.72
CA SER A 872 14.56 36.94 -6.79
C SER A 872 14.35 36.46 -5.36
N ALA A 873 13.08 36.38 -4.91
CA ALA A 873 12.72 35.83 -3.60
C ALA A 873 13.18 34.37 -3.42
N MET A 874 13.11 33.55 -4.48
CA MET A 874 13.62 32.18 -4.42
C MET A 874 15.15 32.12 -4.40
N GLY A 875 15.84 33.03 -5.09
CA GLY A 875 17.30 33.15 -5.00
C GLY A 875 17.81 33.42 -3.57
N VAL A 876 17.06 34.18 -2.77
CA VAL A 876 17.35 34.37 -1.33
C VAL A 876 17.27 33.05 -0.57
N PHE A 877 16.19 32.28 -0.74
CA PHE A 877 16.08 30.96 -0.09
C PHE A 877 17.14 29.98 -0.59
N ASP A 878 17.43 29.95 -1.89
CA ASP A 878 18.39 29.02 -2.48
C ASP A 878 19.82 29.31 -2.01
N HIS A 879 20.18 30.57 -1.79
CA HIS A 879 21.44 30.94 -1.13
C HIS A 879 21.54 30.33 0.28
N TYR A 880 20.53 30.50 1.13
CA TYR A 880 20.58 30.00 2.51
C TYR A 880 20.38 28.49 2.62
N LEU A 881 19.65 27.84 1.72
CA LEU A 881 19.53 26.38 1.66
C LEU A 881 20.89 25.73 1.36
N ASN A 882 21.67 26.30 0.42
CA ASN A 882 23.03 25.83 0.12
C ASN A 882 24.05 26.03 1.27
N LEU A 883 23.69 26.77 2.32
CA LEU A 883 24.52 26.99 3.53
C LEU A 883 24.12 26.08 4.71
N VAL A 884 23.13 25.19 4.54
CA VAL A 884 22.58 24.35 5.61
C VAL A 884 22.60 22.89 5.18
N GLU A 885 22.92 21.99 6.10
CA GLU A 885 23.01 20.55 5.83
C GLU A 885 21.65 19.95 5.41
N LEU A 886 21.65 19.22 4.29
CA LEU A 886 20.48 18.50 3.77
C LEU A 886 20.02 17.43 4.79
N GLY A 887 18.71 17.33 5.01
CA GLY A 887 18.11 16.43 6.00
C GLY A 887 17.94 17.05 7.40
N SER A 888 18.62 18.17 7.68
CA SER A 888 18.49 18.90 8.96
C SER A 888 17.11 19.58 9.10
N PRO A 889 16.60 19.77 10.34
CA PRO A 889 15.35 20.51 10.56
C PRO A 889 15.40 21.96 10.04
N ALA A 890 16.58 22.58 10.02
CA ALA A 890 16.79 23.92 9.49
C ALA A 890 16.57 23.98 7.97
N HIS A 891 17.14 23.03 7.22
CA HIS A 891 16.93 22.93 5.77
C HIS A 891 15.48 22.52 5.46
N GLU A 892 14.88 21.62 6.24
CA GLU A 892 13.47 21.25 6.07
C GLU A 892 12.54 22.46 6.29
N SER A 893 12.78 23.29 7.32
CA SER A 893 11.99 24.50 7.59
C SER A 893 12.16 25.58 6.52
N LEU A 894 13.38 25.81 6.01
CA LEU A 894 13.61 26.74 4.89
C LEU A 894 12.99 26.23 3.58
N ALA A 895 13.00 24.92 3.32
CA ALA A 895 12.33 24.33 2.16
C ALA A 895 10.80 24.55 2.25
N VAL A 896 10.18 24.18 3.38
CA VAL A 896 8.75 24.43 3.64
C VAL A 896 8.41 25.93 3.55
N ALA A 897 9.21 26.81 4.13
CA ALA A 897 9.00 28.25 4.08
C ALA A 897 9.02 28.82 2.66
N SER A 898 9.98 28.37 1.83
CA SER A 898 10.09 28.81 0.43
C SER A 898 8.89 28.37 -0.43
N LEU A 899 8.41 27.14 -0.21
CA LEU A 899 7.19 26.62 -0.82
C LEU A 899 5.93 27.33 -0.33
N ALA A 900 5.84 27.62 0.96
CA ALA A 900 4.72 28.36 1.55
C ALA A 900 4.63 29.78 0.99
N LEU A 901 5.76 30.47 0.79
CA LEU A 901 5.80 31.80 0.18
C LEU A 901 5.30 31.75 -1.28
N LEU A 902 5.81 30.83 -2.10
CA LEU A 902 5.34 30.67 -3.49
C LEU A 902 3.87 30.25 -3.57
N TYR A 903 3.42 29.31 -2.73
CA TYR A 903 2.04 28.84 -2.68
C TYR A 903 1.08 29.97 -2.32
N ASN A 904 1.41 30.76 -1.29
CA ASN A 904 0.60 31.90 -0.88
C ASN A 904 0.55 32.98 -1.98
N HIS A 905 1.66 33.28 -2.65
CA HIS A 905 1.68 34.23 -3.76
C HIS A 905 0.86 33.77 -4.97
N SER A 906 1.07 32.52 -5.43
CA SER A 906 0.53 32.00 -6.70
C SER A 906 -0.88 31.41 -6.59
N VAL A 907 -1.21 30.71 -5.50
CA VAL A 907 -2.49 29.99 -5.35
C VAL A 907 -3.47 30.74 -4.45
N VAL A 908 -3.02 31.27 -3.31
CA VAL A 908 -3.91 31.97 -2.35
C VAL A 908 -4.21 33.39 -2.82
N LEU A 909 -3.19 34.19 -3.10
CA LEU A 909 -3.33 35.55 -3.61
C LEU A 909 -3.69 35.60 -5.09
N LYS A 910 -3.37 34.54 -5.86
CA LYS A 910 -3.60 34.43 -7.33
C LYS A 910 -2.81 35.46 -8.15
N ASN A 911 -1.61 35.80 -7.70
CA ASN A 911 -0.73 36.72 -8.42
C ASN A 911 -0.09 36.04 -9.65
N PRO A 912 0.25 36.77 -10.73
CA PRO A 912 0.85 36.18 -11.92
C PRO A 912 2.23 35.54 -11.65
N THR A 913 2.32 34.22 -11.80
CA THR A 913 3.58 33.46 -11.68
C THR A 913 3.62 32.30 -12.68
N PRO A 914 4.78 31.94 -13.27
CA PRO A 914 4.92 30.70 -14.04
C PRO A 914 4.61 29.47 -13.17
N PRO A 915 3.63 28.61 -13.50
CA PRO A 915 3.27 27.45 -12.66
C PRO A 915 4.41 26.45 -12.49
N ALA A 916 5.34 26.41 -13.45
CA ALA A 916 6.57 25.60 -13.38
C ALA A 916 7.42 25.92 -12.14
N LEU A 917 7.50 27.19 -11.71
CA LEU A 917 8.35 27.61 -10.58
C LEU A 917 7.92 26.98 -9.25
N LEU A 918 6.61 26.88 -9.00
CA LEU A 918 6.09 26.18 -7.82
C LEU A 918 6.27 24.67 -7.97
N ARG A 919 5.97 24.12 -9.16
CA ARG A 919 6.06 22.67 -9.42
C ARG A 919 7.47 22.13 -9.26
N GLU A 920 8.45 22.68 -9.97
CA GLU A 920 9.84 22.19 -9.97
C GLU A 920 10.47 22.26 -8.58
N ARG A 921 10.11 23.29 -7.80
CA ARG A 921 10.53 23.44 -6.40
C ARG A 921 9.85 22.41 -5.48
N ALA A 922 8.56 22.15 -5.69
CA ALA A 922 7.82 21.14 -4.92
C ALA A 922 8.28 19.71 -5.26
N GLU A 923 8.58 19.42 -6.53
CA GLU A 923 9.14 18.16 -7.02
C GLU A 923 10.50 17.86 -6.38
N ARG A 924 11.43 18.83 -6.37
CA ARG A 924 12.71 18.69 -5.66
C ARG A 924 12.52 18.46 -4.16
N ALA A 925 11.70 19.28 -3.50
CA ALA A 925 11.52 19.22 -2.05
C ALA A 925 10.84 17.92 -1.57
N ILE A 926 10.02 17.25 -2.40
CA ILE A 926 9.41 15.96 -2.06
C ILE A 926 10.35 14.77 -2.32
N GLU A 927 11.36 14.91 -3.19
CA GLU A 927 12.46 13.95 -3.31
C GLU A 927 13.43 14.06 -2.11
N GLU A 928 13.69 15.28 -1.64
CA GLU A 928 14.46 15.56 -0.42
C GLU A 928 13.74 15.03 0.84
N TYR A 929 12.48 15.45 1.07
CA TYR A 929 11.70 15.20 2.28
C TYR A 929 10.37 14.47 2.00
N PRO A 930 10.38 13.21 1.52
CA PRO A 930 9.18 12.50 1.06
C PRO A 930 8.13 12.26 2.16
N ALA A 931 8.54 12.26 3.43
CA ALA A 931 7.63 12.09 4.57
C ALA A 931 6.91 13.37 5.03
N ASN A 932 7.27 14.55 4.47
CA ASN A 932 6.70 15.83 4.89
C ASN A 932 5.34 16.07 4.21
N THR A 933 4.25 16.09 4.99
CA THR A 933 2.89 16.22 4.45
C THR A 933 2.51 17.65 4.05
N VAL A 934 3.26 18.66 4.51
CA VAL A 934 3.11 20.06 4.04
C VAL A 934 3.62 20.19 2.60
N ILE A 935 4.78 19.59 2.31
CA ILE A 935 5.40 19.56 0.98
C ILE A 935 4.52 18.75 0.02
N LEU A 936 4.03 17.58 0.46
CA LEU A 936 3.01 16.82 -0.29
C LEU A 936 1.76 17.67 -0.58
N GLY A 937 1.27 18.44 0.39
CA GLY A 937 0.10 19.28 0.22
C GLY A 937 0.30 20.40 -0.81
N VAL A 938 1.44 21.09 -0.77
CA VAL A 938 1.80 22.10 -1.79
C VAL A 938 1.99 21.47 -3.17
N PHE A 939 2.62 20.29 -3.26
CA PHE A 939 2.77 19.53 -4.51
C PHE A 939 1.41 19.15 -5.13
N LEU A 940 0.47 18.64 -4.33
CA LEU A 940 -0.88 18.30 -4.80
C LEU A 940 -1.66 19.56 -5.23
N GLU A 941 -1.61 20.65 -4.45
CA GLU A 941 -2.22 21.92 -4.86
C GLU A 941 -1.62 22.48 -6.17
N ALA A 942 -0.32 22.31 -6.41
CA ALA A 942 0.36 22.76 -7.64
C ALA A 942 -0.05 21.95 -8.90
N GLU A 943 -0.46 20.70 -8.74
CA GLU A 943 -0.92 19.84 -9.86
C GLU A 943 -2.42 19.97 -10.18
N LYS A 944 -3.18 20.76 -9.41
CA LYS A 944 -4.61 21.02 -9.66
C LYS A 944 -4.86 21.60 -11.05
N GLY A 945 -5.83 21.03 -11.77
CA GLY A 945 -6.21 21.45 -13.12
C GLY A 945 -5.19 21.15 -14.22
N GLN A 946 -3.94 20.81 -13.89
CA GLN A 946 -2.87 20.49 -14.85
C GLN A 946 -3.03 19.09 -15.46
N GLY A 947 -3.75 18.20 -14.76
CA GLY A 947 -4.19 16.91 -15.27
C GLY A 947 -3.12 15.81 -15.31
N ILE A 948 -1.86 16.11 -14.99
CA ILE A 948 -0.68 15.23 -15.11
C ILE A 948 -0.60 14.19 -13.96
N TRP A 949 -1.70 13.48 -13.70
CA TRP A 949 -1.82 12.44 -12.67
C TRP A 949 -0.76 11.32 -12.76
N GLY A 950 -0.04 11.20 -13.89
CA GLY A 950 1.15 10.37 -14.02
C GLY A 950 2.30 10.79 -13.09
N ARG A 951 2.54 12.09 -12.87
CA ARG A 951 3.55 12.62 -11.93
C ARG A 951 3.18 12.26 -10.49
N VAL A 952 1.94 12.53 -10.10
CA VAL A 952 1.39 12.14 -8.79
C VAL A 952 1.54 10.62 -8.58
N ARG A 953 1.13 9.79 -9.54
CA ARG A 953 1.30 8.33 -9.46
C ARG A 953 2.76 7.86 -9.42
N ALA A 954 3.70 8.56 -10.04
CA ALA A 954 5.13 8.27 -9.92
C ALA A 954 5.63 8.57 -8.50
N MET A 955 5.28 9.75 -7.96
CA MET A 955 5.63 10.15 -6.59
C MET A 955 4.99 9.29 -5.49
N LEU A 956 3.80 8.73 -5.73
CA LEU A 956 3.13 7.80 -4.81
C LEU A 956 3.57 6.32 -5.02
N GLY A 957 4.24 6.00 -6.13
CA GLY A 957 4.55 4.63 -6.54
C GLY A 957 5.62 3.92 -5.70
N GLU A 958 5.78 2.61 -5.91
CA GLU A 958 6.84 1.82 -5.25
C GLU A 958 8.21 2.09 -5.87
N THR A 959 8.93 3.06 -5.33
CA THR A 959 10.30 3.46 -5.75
C THR A 959 11.37 2.37 -5.51
N LYS A 960 10.99 1.22 -4.93
CA LYS A 960 11.88 0.07 -4.68
C LYS A 960 12.23 -0.74 -5.92
N ALA A 961 11.58 -0.52 -7.08
CA ALA A 961 11.87 -1.25 -8.31
C ALA A 961 13.33 -1.10 -8.80
N ASP A 962 13.90 0.10 -8.67
CA ASP A 962 15.26 0.43 -9.13
C ASP A 962 16.32 0.36 -8.01
N GLY A 963 15.95 -0.04 -6.79
CA GLY A 963 16.84 -0.15 -5.64
C GLY A 963 17.33 1.17 -5.03
N THR A 964 16.94 2.32 -5.60
CA THR A 964 17.37 3.68 -5.20
C THR A 964 16.35 4.44 -4.34
N GLY A 965 15.13 3.91 -4.17
CA GLY A 965 14.07 4.55 -3.40
C GLY A 965 14.31 4.56 -1.89
N LYS A 966 14.18 5.74 -1.25
CA LYS A 966 14.11 5.90 0.21
C LYS A 966 13.00 5.03 0.81
N GLU A 967 13.25 4.42 1.97
CA GLU A 967 12.24 3.63 2.69
C GLU A 967 11.06 4.52 3.15
N LYS A 968 9.83 4.03 3.04
CA LYS A 968 8.61 4.80 3.36
C LYS A 968 8.05 4.39 4.73
N GLY A 969 8.13 5.29 5.72
CA GLY A 969 7.52 5.10 7.05
C GLY A 969 5.99 5.10 7.05
N VAL A 970 5.39 4.72 8.18
CA VAL A 970 3.95 4.44 8.31
C VAL A 970 3.07 5.63 7.95
N ALA A 971 3.35 6.82 8.48
CA ALA A 971 2.59 8.04 8.14
C ALA A 971 2.63 8.38 6.65
N ARG A 972 3.76 8.12 5.96
CA ARG A 972 3.84 8.29 4.51
C ARG A 972 2.93 7.30 3.79
N ARG A 973 2.94 6.01 4.17
CA ARG A 973 2.04 4.99 3.60
C ARG A 973 0.56 5.37 3.75
N VAL A 974 0.15 5.88 4.93
CA VAL A 974 -1.23 6.35 5.15
C VAL A 974 -1.56 7.61 4.34
N ALA A 975 -0.61 8.55 4.20
CA ALA A 975 -0.78 9.74 3.36
C ALA A 975 -0.93 9.39 1.86
N GLU A 976 -0.28 8.32 1.39
CA GLU A 976 -0.43 7.82 0.01
C GLU A 976 -1.82 7.22 -0.25
N VAL A 977 -2.41 6.52 0.73
CA VAL A 977 -3.79 6.03 0.69
C VAL A 977 -4.79 7.18 0.58
N TRP A 978 -4.60 8.24 1.37
CA TRP A 978 -5.44 9.44 1.29
C TRP A 978 -5.27 10.19 -0.04
N ALA A 979 -4.04 10.34 -0.53
CA ALA A 979 -3.77 11.01 -1.81
C ALA A 979 -4.40 10.29 -3.01
N ALA A 980 -4.63 8.98 -2.93
CA ALA A 980 -5.39 8.22 -3.93
C ALA A 980 -6.89 8.59 -3.99
N GLY A 981 -7.45 9.12 -2.90
CA GLY A 981 -8.83 9.65 -2.83
C GLY A 981 -8.97 11.15 -3.16
N TRP A 982 -7.87 11.86 -3.39
CA TRP A 982 -7.84 13.33 -3.48
C TRP A 982 -8.56 13.92 -4.72
N GLU A 983 -8.65 13.19 -5.83
CA GLU A 983 -9.50 13.57 -6.97
C GLU A 983 -10.86 12.85 -6.88
N LYS A 984 -11.96 13.62 -6.77
CA LYS A 984 -13.29 13.07 -6.49
C LYS A 984 -13.78 12.18 -7.63
N GLY A 985 -14.54 11.14 -7.28
CA GLY A 985 -15.08 10.18 -8.25
C GLY A 985 -14.02 9.37 -9.01
N ARG A 986 -12.72 9.43 -8.65
CA ARG A 986 -11.67 8.60 -9.27
C ARG A 986 -11.35 7.33 -8.49
N TRP A 987 -11.84 7.20 -7.26
CA TRP A 987 -11.53 6.12 -6.31
C TRP A 987 -11.51 4.71 -6.94
N GLU A 988 -12.53 4.32 -7.69
CA GLU A 988 -12.61 3.02 -8.39
C GLU A 988 -11.37 2.67 -9.24
N ALA A 989 -10.75 3.68 -9.87
CA ALA A 989 -9.58 3.52 -10.73
C ALA A 989 -8.24 3.61 -9.96
N GLU A 990 -8.31 3.90 -8.66
CA GLU A 990 -7.19 3.94 -7.72
C GLU A 990 -7.24 2.78 -6.70
N VAL A 991 -8.39 2.11 -6.49
CA VAL A 991 -8.56 0.95 -5.60
C VAL A 991 -7.47 -0.12 -5.80
N GLU A 992 -7.27 -0.65 -7.02
CA GLU A 992 -6.28 -1.74 -7.23
C GLU A 992 -4.82 -1.29 -7.02
N ARG A 993 -4.53 0.00 -7.19
CA ARG A 993 -3.22 0.60 -6.92
C ARG A 993 -3.00 0.82 -5.42
N THR A 994 -4.02 1.31 -4.73
CA THR A 994 -4.04 1.49 -3.28
C THR A 994 -3.89 0.15 -2.58
N ARG A 995 -4.61 -0.88 -3.06
CA ARG A 995 -4.45 -2.30 -2.70
C ARG A 995 -3.02 -2.78 -2.91
N SER A 996 -2.43 -2.52 -4.08
CA SER A 996 -1.07 -2.95 -4.40
C SER A 996 -0.02 -2.28 -3.50
N GLY A 997 -0.15 -0.98 -3.22
CA GLY A 997 0.75 -0.24 -2.32
C GLY A 997 0.57 -0.63 -0.85
N LEU A 998 -0.66 -0.91 -0.40
CA LEU A 998 -0.93 -1.44 0.94
C LEU A 998 -0.41 -2.87 1.12
N ALA A 999 -0.59 -3.74 0.13
CA ALA A 999 0.01 -5.08 0.15
C ALA A 999 1.55 -5.01 0.16
N ALA A 1000 2.15 -4.15 -0.66
CA ALA A 1000 3.59 -3.91 -0.63
C ALA A 1000 4.06 -3.38 0.73
N ALA A 1001 3.35 -2.43 1.34
CA ALA A 1001 3.69 -1.89 2.65
C ALA A 1001 3.47 -2.88 3.82
N ALA A 1002 2.52 -3.81 3.67
CA ALA A 1002 2.28 -4.91 4.60
C ALA A 1002 3.31 -6.05 4.48
N GLU A 1003 4.02 -6.13 3.34
CA GLU A 1003 5.12 -7.06 3.09
C GLU A 1003 6.50 -6.39 3.27
N ASP A 1004 6.53 -5.06 3.41
CA ASP A 1004 7.74 -4.27 3.64
C ASP A 1004 8.23 -4.45 5.10
N GLU A 1005 9.43 -5.01 5.27
CA GLU A 1005 10.12 -5.13 6.57
C GLU A 1005 10.04 -3.85 7.41
N ARG A 1006 10.08 -2.68 6.77
CA ARG A 1006 10.07 -1.39 7.47
C ARG A 1006 8.74 -1.10 8.17
N THR A 1007 7.61 -1.59 7.64
CA THR A 1007 6.25 -1.24 8.10
C THR A 1007 5.34 -2.41 8.47
N ARG A 1008 5.69 -3.68 8.18
CA ARG A 1008 4.85 -4.86 8.49
C ARG A 1008 4.44 -5.00 9.97
N GLY A 1009 5.32 -4.57 10.89
CA GLY A 1009 5.05 -4.59 12.34
C GLY A 1009 4.22 -3.41 12.87
N SER A 1010 3.45 -2.71 12.04
CA SER A 1010 2.57 -1.61 12.51
C SER A 1010 1.09 -1.99 12.41
N ALA A 1011 0.46 -2.19 13.55
CA ALA A 1011 -0.98 -2.46 13.65
C ALA A 1011 -1.84 -1.35 13.02
N VAL A 1012 -1.36 -0.10 13.03
CA VAL A 1012 -2.01 1.06 12.38
C VAL A 1012 -2.17 0.80 10.88
N LEU A 1013 -1.13 0.32 10.21
CA LEU A 1013 -1.16 0.02 8.78
C LEU A 1013 -2.11 -1.15 8.49
N TRP A 1014 -2.12 -2.19 9.33
CA TRP A 1014 -3.07 -3.30 9.20
C TRP A 1014 -4.53 -2.87 9.40
N LYS A 1015 -4.84 -2.05 10.42
CA LYS A 1015 -6.19 -1.48 10.62
C LYS A 1015 -6.63 -0.68 9.39
N VAL A 1016 -5.74 0.15 8.82
CA VAL A 1016 -6.00 0.90 7.56
C VAL A 1016 -6.25 -0.05 6.39
N PHE A 1017 -5.48 -1.14 6.24
CA PHE A 1017 -5.64 -2.09 5.14
C PHE A 1017 -6.93 -2.93 5.25
N VAL A 1018 -7.28 -3.41 6.45
CA VAL A 1018 -8.55 -4.11 6.70
C VAL A 1018 -9.73 -3.17 6.45
N ALA A 1019 -9.67 -1.92 6.93
CA ALA A 1019 -10.69 -0.91 6.67
C ALA A 1019 -10.83 -0.56 5.18
N PHE A 1020 -9.72 -0.55 4.43
CA PHE A 1020 -9.72 -0.36 2.98
C PHE A 1020 -10.46 -1.49 2.25
N GLU A 1021 -10.12 -2.77 2.50
CA GLU A 1021 -10.76 -3.90 1.82
C GLU A 1021 -12.26 -4.03 2.19
N ALA A 1022 -12.61 -3.72 3.44
CA ALA A 1022 -14.00 -3.64 3.88
C ALA A 1022 -14.78 -2.56 3.12
N ARG A 1023 -14.24 -1.33 3.03
CA ARG A 1023 -14.84 -0.21 2.27
C ARG A 1023 -14.85 -0.44 0.75
N ALA A 1024 -13.95 -1.28 0.24
CA ALA A 1024 -13.96 -1.74 -1.15
C ALA A 1024 -14.96 -2.88 -1.42
N GLY A 1025 -15.76 -3.30 -0.43
CA GLY A 1025 -16.75 -4.38 -0.58
C GLY A 1025 -16.12 -5.76 -0.77
N GLN A 1026 -14.89 -5.97 -0.29
CA GLN A 1026 -14.13 -7.21 -0.42
C GLN A 1026 -13.92 -7.87 0.95
N THR A 1027 -15.02 -8.18 1.64
CA THR A 1027 -15.01 -8.76 3.00
C THR A 1027 -14.14 -10.02 3.12
N GLU A 1028 -14.20 -10.92 2.13
CA GLU A 1028 -13.34 -12.12 2.05
C GLU A 1028 -11.84 -11.81 1.91
N ARG A 1029 -11.47 -10.66 1.33
CA ARG A 1029 -10.09 -10.19 1.32
C ARG A 1029 -9.73 -9.57 2.66
N ALA A 1030 -10.61 -8.75 3.22
CA ALA A 1030 -10.44 -8.14 4.54
C ALA A 1030 -10.23 -9.18 5.64
N LYS A 1031 -10.99 -10.29 5.63
CA LYS A 1031 -10.81 -11.47 6.49
C LYS A 1031 -9.40 -12.05 6.37
N LYS A 1032 -8.91 -12.29 5.15
CA LYS A 1032 -7.56 -12.82 4.88
C LYS A 1032 -6.44 -11.84 5.26
N VAL A 1033 -6.66 -10.54 5.09
CA VAL A 1033 -5.74 -9.49 5.58
C VAL A 1033 -5.72 -9.45 7.11
N LEU A 1034 -6.87 -9.63 7.78
CA LEU A 1034 -6.94 -9.69 9.24
C LEU A 1034 -6.22 -10.92 9.82
N PHE A 1035 -6.34 -12.10 9.22
CA PHE A 1035 -5.53 -13.27 9.60
C PHE A 1035 -4.02 -13.01 9.48
N ARG A 1036 -3.55 -12.29 8.45
CA ARG A 1036 -2.14 -11.85 8.34
C ARG A 1036 -1.77 -10.84 9.42
N ALA A 1037 -2.63 -9.86 9.66
CA ALA A 1037 -2.43 -8.83 10.68
C ALA A 1037 -2.25 -9.41 12.09
N VAL A 1038 -3.05 -10.42 12.46
CA VAL A 1038 -2.98 -11.12 13.74
C VAL A 1038 -1.81 -12.12 13.82
N GLY A 1039 -1.15 -12.42 12.70
CA GLY A 1039 0.16 -13.08 12.68
C GLY A 1039 1.31 -12.11 13.01
N GLU A 1040 1.30 -10.92 12.41
CA GLU A 1040 2.37 -9.91 12.56
C GLU A 1040 2.21 -9.01 13.80
N CYS A 1041 0.99 -8.84 14.30
CA CYS A 1041 0.64 -7.97 15.44
C CYS A 1041 -0.28 -8.74 16.44
N PRO A 1042 0.22 -9.83 17.05
CA PRO A 1042 -0.61 -10.84 17.72
C PRO A 1042 -1.24 -10.43 19.06
N LEU A 1043 -0.78 -9.33 19.66
CA LEU A 1043 -1.29 -8.82 20.94
C LEU A 1043 -2.30 -7.67 20.80
N VAL A 1044 -2.59 -7.20 19.59
CA VAL A 1044 -3.38 -5.97 19.41
C VAL A 1044 -4.88 -6.27 19.40
N LYS A 1045 -5.54 -6.13 20.55
CA LYS A 1045 -6.98 -6.31 20.79
C LYS A 1045 -7.85 -5.63 19.72
N GLU A 1046 -7.51 -4.39 19.34
CA GLU A 1046 -8.23 -3.64 18.31
C GLU A 1046 -8.27 -4.34 16.93
N LEU A 1047 -7.30 -5.20 16.59
CA LEU A 1047 -7.35 -5.99 15.35
C LEU A 1047 -8.38 -7.11 15.48
N TYR A 1048 -8.37 -7.85 16.60
CA TYR A 1048 -9.30 -8.95 16.85
C TYR A 1048 -10.76 -8.48 16.80
N LEU A 1049 -11.07 -7.34 17.44
CA LEU A 1049 -12.40 -6.74 17.47
C LEU A 1049 -12.95 -6.36 16.07
N LEU A 1050 -12.11 -6.28 15.04
CA LEU A 1050 -12.57 -6.08 13.64
C LEU A 1050 -13.37 -7.27 13.10
N ALA A 1051 -13.11 -8.50 13.56
CA ALA A 1051 -13.84 -9.70 13.16
C ALA A 1051 -15.30 -9.68 13.64
N PHE A 1052 -15.49 -9.28 14.91
CA PHE A 1052 -16.79 -9.21 15.57
C PHE A 1052 -17.61 -7.96 15.19
N GLY A 1053 -16.95 -6.87 14.77
CA GLY A 1053 -17.57 -5.63 14.34
C GLY A 1053 -17.66 -5.50 12.81
N PRO A 1054 -16.83 -4.66 12.14
CA PRO A 1054 -16.93 -4.38 10.70
C PRO A 1054 -16.91 -5.59 9.75
N LEU A 1055 -16.34 -6.74 10.16
CA LEU A 1055 -16.30 -7.97 9.36
C LEU A 1055 -17.28 -9.06 9.82
N ARG A 1056 -18.21 -8.78 10.75
CA ARG A 1056 -19.10 -9.79 11.35
C ARG A 1056 -19.80 -10.70 10.35
N GLY A 1057 -20.29 -10.12 9.24
CA GLY A 1057 -20.95 -10.87 8.16
C GLY A 1057 -20.04 -11.74 7.28
N ALA A 1058 -18.75 -11.85 7.59
CA ALA A 1058 -17.79 -12.73 6.92
C ALA A 1058 -17.22 -13.82 7.85
N PHE A 1059 -17.58 -13.83 9.13
CA PHE A 1059 -17.20 -14.87 10.09
C PHE A 1059 -18.47 -15.60 10.56
N SER A 1060 -18.39 -16.92 10.67
CA SER A 1060 -19.41 -17.74 11.34
C SER A 1060 -19.24 -17.70 12.86
N ALA A 1061 -20.32 -17.97 13.62
CA ALA A 1061 -20.27 -18.06 15.08
C ALA A 1061 -19.12 -18.94 15.60
N ARG A 1062 -18.90 -20.12 14.98
CA ARG A 1062 -17.80 -21.02 15.35
C ARG A 1062 -16.41 -20.40 15.14
N GLU A 1063 -16.20 -19.68 14.04
CA GLU A 1063 -14.93 -18.99 13.82
C GLU A 1063 -14.70 -17.85 14.81
N LEU A 1064 -15.77 -17.17 15.26
CA LEU A 1064 -15.69 -16.09 16.25
C LEU A 1064 -15.34 -16.59 17.65
N ASN A 1065 -15.90 -17.72 18.08
CA ASN A 1065 -15.51 -18.34 19.36
C ASN A 1065 -14.05 -18.79 19.31
N GLN A 1066 -13.64 -19.47 18.23
CA GLN A 1066 -12.22 -19.82 18.01
C GLN A 1066 -11.30 -18.60 17.93
N TRP A 1067 -11.81 -17.44 17.51
CA TRP A 1067 -11.06 -16.18 17.50
C TRP A 1067 -10.87 -15.64 18.93
N ALA A 1068 -11.89 -15.72 19.79
CA ALA A 1068 -11.78 -15.39 21.21
C ALA A 1068 -10.90 -16.37 22.00
N ASP A 1069 -10.94 -17.67 21.69
CA ASP A 1069 -9.99 -18.67 22.22
C ASP A 1069 -8.55 -18.20 21.96
N THR A 1070 -8.23 -17.78 20.72
CA THR A 1070 -6.90 -17.26 20.38
C THR A 1070 -6.57 -15.88 20.96
N MET A 1071 -7.55 -15.13 21.50
CA MET A 1071 -7.28 -13.94 22.32
C MET A 1071 -6.84 -14.35 23.72
N ALA A 1072 -7.56 -15.30 24.34
CA ALA A 1072 -7.26 -15.83 25.66
C ALA A 1072 -5.90 -16.56 25.70
N GLU A 1073 -5.60 -17.43 24.73
CA GLU A 1073 -4.32 -18.15 24.60
C GLU A 1073 -3.10 -17.22 24.48
N ARG A 1074 -3.31 -15.96 24.09
CA ARG A 1074 -2.27 -14.94 23.89
C ARG A 1074 -2.25 -13.86 24.98
N GLY A 1075 -3.09 -13.98 26.02
CA GLY A 1075 -3.17 -13.02 27.11
C GLY A 1075 -3.75 -11.66 26.72
N VAL A 1076 -4.56 -11.59 25.65
CA VAL A 1076 -5.28 -10.36 25.27
C VAL A 1076 -6.50 -10.20 26.17
N ARG A 1077 -6.55 -9.12 26.96
CA ARG A 1077 -7.59 -8.89 27.98
C ARG A 1077 -8.97 -8.64 27.34
N MET A 1078 -9.86 -9.61 27.49
CA MET A 1078 -11.31 -9.44 27.43
C MET A 1078 -11.80 -9.03 28.82
N ARG A 1079 -12.73 -8.08 28.93
CA ARG A 1079 -13.25 -7.61 30.23
C ARG A 1079 -14.43 -8.42 30.71
N VAL A 1080 -15.25 -8.88 29.75
CA VAL A 1080 -16.33 -9.85 29.95
C VAL A 1080 -16.08 -11.01 28.98
N GLY A 1081 -16.24 -12.24 29.43
CA GLY A 1081 -16.09 -13.44 28.61
C GLY A 1081 -17.07 -13.43 27.43
N LEU A 1082 -16.64 -13.95 26.27
CA LEU A 1082 -17.54 -14.00 25.11
C LEU A 1082 -18.73 -14.94 25.37
N ASP A 1083 -18.49 -16.08 26.02
CA ASP A 1083 -19.53 -17.06 26.35
C ASP A 1083 -20.61 -16.50 27.30
N GLU A 1084 -20.21 -15.63 28.24
CA GLU A 1084 -21.09 -14.95 29.21
C GLU A 1084 -22.10 -14.01 28.51
N VAL A 1085 -21.69 -13.38 27.40
CA VAL A 1085 -22.50 -12.40 26.67
C VAL A 1085 -23.26 -13.01 25.48
N VAL A 1086 -22.76 -14.12 24.91
CA VAL A 1086 -23.37 -14.78 23.75
C VAL A 1086 -24.31 -15.92 24.15
N GLY A 1087 -23.95 -16.77 25.12
CA GLY A 1087 -24.72 -17.95 25.51
C GLY A 1087 -25.00 -18.92 24.35
N GLU A 1088 -26.11 -19.67 24.41
CA GLU A 1088 -26.56 -20.58 23.32
C GLU A 1088 -27.17 -19.85 22.10
N TRP A 1089 -26.55 -18.76 21.62
CA TRP A 1089 -27.07 -18.02 20.48
C TRP A 1089 -26.97 -18.81 19.17
N ARG A 1090 -28.13 -19.25 18.65
CA ARG A 1090 -28.23 -19.92 17.35
C ARG A 1090 -28.38 -18.89 16.23
N GLU A 1091 -27.55 -19.03 15.19
CA GLU A 1091 -27.31 -18.03 14.12
C GLU A 1091 -28.51 -17.81 13.14
N GLY A 1092 -29.73 -18.20 13.52
CA GLY A 1092 -30.95 -18.13 12.69
C GLY A 1092 -31.93 -16.99 12.99
N GLU A 1093 -32.02 -16.51 14.24
CA GLU A 1093 -33.11 -15.60 14.64
C GLU A 1093 -32.89 -14.13 14.20
N GLY A 1094 -31.64 -13.67 14.20
CA GLY A 1094 -31.32 -12.25 13.92
C GLY A 1094 -31.59 -11.79 12.48
N ALA A 1095 -31.70 -12.70 11.52
CA ALA A 1095 -31.75 -12.36 10.09
C ALA A 1095 -33.14 -11.94 9.58
N GLN A 1096 -34.24 -12.30 10.28
CA GLN A 1096 -35.60 -12.10 9.75
C GLN A 1096 -36.21 -10.71 10.05
N GLY A 1097 -35.59 -9.91 10.94
CA GLY A 1097 -36.17 -8.64 11.43
C GLY A 1097 -36.40 -7.53 10.39
N SER A 1098 -35.86 -7.65 9.17
CA SER A 1098 -35.92 -6.60 8.14
C SER A 1098 -36.98 -6.82 7.05
N ARG A 1099 -37.71 -7.96 7.05
CA ARG A 1099 -38.76 -8.25 6.04
C ARG A 1099 -39.96 -8.99 6.60
N ARG A 1100 -40.95 -8.26 7.12
CA ARG A 1100 -42.35 -8.75 7.19
C ARG A 1100 -43.35 -7.69 6.74
N GLY A 1101 -44.02 -8.01 5.63
CA GLY A 1101 -45.21 -7.34 5.12
C GLY A 1101 -45.90 -8.30 4.16
N VAL A 1102 -47.22 -8.45 4.29
CA VAL A 1102 -48.06 -9.52 3.67
C VAL A 1102 -47.78 -10.91 4.27
N GLY A 1103 -48.82 -11.56 4.78
CA GLY A 1103 -48.75 -12.86 5.47
C GLY A 1103 -49.48 -13.99 4.75
N GLY A 1104 -49.47 -15.16 5.37
CA GLY A 1104 -50.21 -16.36 4.97
C GLY A 1104 -50.04 -17.45 6.04
N ASN A 1105 -51.10 -18.21 6.33
CA ASN A 1105 -51.09 -19.27 7.35
C ASN A 1105 -50.54 -20.60 6.80
N GLY A 1106 -49.96 -21.41 7.68
CA GLY A 1106 -49.65 -22.82 7.44
C GLY A 1106 -49.10 -23.47 8.71
N GLU A 1107 -49.76 -24.53 9.20
CA GLU A 1107 -49.32 -25.32 10.35
C GLU A 1107 -48.72 -26.65 9.87
N ALA A 1108 -47.50 -26.98 10.28
CA ALA A 1108 -46.90 -28.32 10.35
C ALA A 1108 -45.55 -28.23 11.09
N GLY A 1109 -45.08 -29.34 11.66
CA GLY A 1109 -43.72 -29.46 12.21
C GLY A 1109 -42.71 -29.96 11.17
N ASP A 1110 -41.44 -30.10 11.56
CA ASP A 1110 -40.91 -31.42 11.97
C ASP A 1110 -39.47 -31.30 12.50
N GLU A 1111 -39.00 -32.30 13.27
CA GLU A 1111 -37.69 -32.34 13.94
C GLU A 1111 -36.60 -32.99 13.06
N GLU A 1112 -36.26 -32.38 11.91
CA GLU A 1112 -35.25 -32.95 11.00
C GLU A 1112 -33.86 -32.29 11.12
N GLY A 1113 -32.83 -33.13 11.27
CA GLY A 1113 -31.42 -32.70 11.38
C GLY A 1113 -30.45 -33.76 11.89
N VAL A 1114 -30.94 -34.85 12.52
CA VAL A 1114 -30.12 -35.98 12.98
C VAL A 1114 -30.24 -37.20 12.02
N ASP A 1115 -31.44 -37.43 11.49
CA ASP A 1115 -31.77 -38.66 10.77
C ASP A 1115 -31.15 -38.79 9.38
N GLU A 1116 -30.78 -37.71 8.69
CA GLU A 1116 -30.07 -37.82 7.40
C GLU A 1116 -28.74 -38.59 7.53
N ILE A 1117 -28.05 -38.48 8.66
CA ILE A 1117 -26.75 -39.14 8.87
C ILE A 1117 -26.96 -40.64 9.12
N GLU A 1118 -27.96 -41.03 9.92
CA GLU A 1118 -28.38 -42.42 10.12
C GLU A 1118 -28.92 -43.04 8.82
N TYR A 1119 -29.73 -42.31 8.06
CA TYR A 1119 -30.31 -42.77 6.79
C TYR A 1119 -29.23 -43.04 5.74
N ASN A 1120 -28.32 -42.08 5.52
CA ASN A 1120 -27.19 -42.27 4.61
C ASN A 1120 -26.24 -43.39 5.09
N ALA A 1121 -26.04 -43.55 6.40
CA ALA A 1121 -25.27 -44.67 6.95
C ALA A 1121 -25.95 -46.04 6.74
N ARG A 1122 -27.29 -46.11 6.69
CA ARG A 1122 -28.05 -47.33 6.37
C ARG A 1122 -28.01 -47.66 4.88
N GLU A 1123 -28.19 -46.67 3.98
CA GLU A 1123 -28.04 -46.86 2.53
C GLU A 1123 -26.61 -47.28 2.15
N LEU A 1124 -25.57 -46.66 2.72
CA LEU A 1124 -24.18 -47.06 2.45
C LEU A 1124 -23.85 -48.49 2.92
N ARG A 1125 -24.47 -48.97 4.01
CA ARG A 1125 -24.37 -50.39 4.44
C ARG A 1125 -25.14 -51.34 3.53
N ARG A 1126 -26.15 -50.85 2.81
CA ARG A 1126 -27.00 -51.63 1.89
C ARG A 1126 -26.39 -51.76 0.48
N LEU A 1127 -25.47 -50.87 0.12
CA LEU A 1127 -24.86 -50.78 -1.22
C LEU A 1127 -23.46 -51.43 -1.33
N MET A 1128 -22.96 -52.11 -0.29
CA MET A 1128 -21.73 -52.92 -0.40
C MET A 1128 -22.00 -54.31 -1.00
N PRO A 1129 -21.34 -54.70 -2.11
CA PRO A 1129 -21.41 -56.06 -2.64
C PRO A 1129 -20.39 -56.99 -1.95
N TYR A 1130 -20.69 -57.36 -0.70
CA TYR A 1130 -19.89 -58.15 0.26
C TYR A 1130 -18.66 -57.44 0.87
#